data_AF-A0A836A978-F1
#
_entry.id   AF-A0A836A978-F1
#
_cell.length_a   1.000
_cell.length_b   1.000
_cell.length_c   1.000
_cell.angle_alpha   90.00
_cell.angle_beta   90.00
_cell.angle_gamma   90.00
#
_symmetry.space_group_name_H-M   'P 1'
#
loop_
_entity.id
_entity.type
_entity.pdbx_description
1 polymer ?
#
loop_
_entity_poly.entity_id
_entity_poly.type
_entity_poly.pdbx_seq_one_letter_code
_entity_poly.pdbx_strand_id
1 'polypeptide(L)'
;MAEEQDPEGRAAARPLLTDLYQATMALGYWRAGRAQDQAEFELFFRQCPFGGAFALAAGLRDCVRFLRAFRLRDADLQFLASALPPDTDPAFFEHLRALDCSGVTVRALPEGSLAFPGVPLLQVSGPLLVVQLLETPLLCLVSYASLIATNAARLRLIAGPDKRLLEMGLRRAQGPDGGLTASTYSYLGGFDASSNVLAGQLRGVPVAGTLAHSFVTSFSGSEVPPDPMLAPAAGQGSQVDLAASVETWLERVCGHLGLGVQEPHRGERAAFVAYALAFPRAFQGLLDTYSVRRSGLPNFLAVALALQELGYQAVGVRLDSGDLLQQAREIRGVFRTAAAQFGVPWLQSVPIAVSNNIDEEELARLAQKGSEVNVIGIGTSVVTCPRQPSLGCVYKLVSVGGQPRMKLTEDPEKQTLPGSKTAFRLLGSDGSLLLDVLQLAEEPPPQAGRELRVWPRGARESRTVRPAHVEPLLRLWVQQGQLCEPLPSLAESRAFAQQSLHRLSPAHRRLEQPALYQIPRSSWEEGALADLAMYTATCLEEAGFVGTQETALTLSSALEARGHRLEDQVHGLVRGLLAQVPHLAEGRPRRAALRVLSALALEHSRDVVFALLRCSPAPDRAAAELWRSLSRNQRVNGQVLVQLLWALKGSAGSQLEALAATRALGEMLAVSGCIGATRGFYPHLLLVLVTQLHELAWDSHPPDTPKVWAPSHRGPPHSHASCTLEALKALLSGDGGRMVVTCMEQAGGWRRLVGARTHLEGVLLLASALVAHADHHLRGLFADLLPRLRSTDNAQRLTAMAFFTGLLQSRPTARLLREEVILERLRAWQGDPEPTVRWLALLGLGHLALNRGKVRHATTLLPALLGALGEGDPRLVDAALGALRRVLLRPQAPVRLLSAELRPRLPPLLDDARDSVRASAVGLLGTLVRRGRGGLRVGLRRPLRKLVLQCLVPLLLRLHDPNPDTAESSEWTLARCDQALHWGLLEEMVTVAHYDSPEALSRICHRLVQWYPSHVPSFLSQTQGYLRSPQGPLRRAAVLLTAHCLRPLGSSLDAAPDFPLDAAGLR
;
A
#
# COMPACT_ATOMS: atom_id res chain seq x y z
N MET A 1 -53.69 -20.30 -16.26
CA MET A 1 -54.17 -20.87 -17.55
C MET A 1 -53.20 -20.65 -18.72
N ALA A 2 -52.36 -19.60 -18.77
CA ALA A 2 -51.32 -19.46 -19.80
C ALA A 2 -50.04 -20.30 -19.53
N GLU A 3 -49.72 -20.61 -18.26
CA GLU A 3 -48.57 -21.46 -17.86
C GLU A 3 -48.72 -22.94 -18.25
N GLU A 4 -49.92 -23.44 -18.55
CA GLU A 4 -50.12 -24.82 -18.99
C GLU A 4 -49.74 -25.06 -20.46
N GLN A 5 -49.42 -24.01 -21.22
CA GLN A 5 -49.13 -24.07 -22.65
C GLN A 5 -47.64 -23.90 -23.00
N ASP A 6 -46.74 -23.71 -22.03
CA ASP A 6 -45.28 -23.69 -22.26
C ASP A 6 -44.65 -25.06 -21.90
N PRO A 7 -44.54 -26.01 -22.86
CA PRO A 7 -43.93 -27.32 -22.61
C PRO A 7 -42.47 -27.22 -22.19
N GLU A 8 -41.80 -26.12 -22.53
CA GLU A 8 -40.44 -25.83 -22.16
C GLU A 8 -40.33 -25.36 -20.69
N GLY A 9 -41.29 -24.57 -20.20
CA GLY A 9 -41.39 -24.11 -18.81
C GLY A 9 -41.56 -25.24 -17.78
N ARG A 10 -42.22 -26.35 -18.14
CA ARG A 10 -42.32 -27.55 -17.27
C ARG A 10 -40.98 -28.25 -17.02
N ALA A 11 -40.01 -28.07 -17.92
CA ALA A 11 -38.66 -28.62 -17.80
C ALA A 11 -37.69 -27.68 -17.05
N ALA A 12 -38.17 -26.56 -16.50
CA ALA A 12 -37.33 -25.66 -15.71
C ALA A 12 -36.98 -26.27 -14.35
N ALA A 13 -35.77 -26.00 -13.86
CA ALA A 13 -35.40 -26.31 -12.48
C ALA A 13 -36.35 -25.64 -11.49
N ARG A 14 -36.57 -26.28 -10.32
CA ARG A 14 -37.40 -25.70 -9.26
C ARG A 14 -36.56 -24.86 -8.31
N PRO A 15 -37.12 -23.84 -7.63
CA PRO A 15 -36.39 -23.08 -6.60
C PRO A 15 -35.88 -23.95 -5.44
N LEU A 16 -36.52 -25.09 -5.18
CA LEU A 16 -36.05 -26.08 -4.20
C LEU A 16 -34.84 -26.92 -4.67
N LEU A 17 -34.32 -26.72 -5.89
CA LEU A 17 -33.00 -27.22 -6.29
C LEU A 17 -31.92 -26.39 -5.56
N THR A 18 -31.86 -26.59 -4.25
CA THR A 18 -31.07 -25.78 -3.34
C THR A 18 -30.85 -26.56 -2.05
N ASP A 19 -29.89 -26.11 -1.25
CA ASP A 19 -29.60 -26.73 0.04
C ASP A 19 -30.35 -26.04 1.18
N LEU A 20 -30.61 -26.74 2.28
CA LEU A 20 -31.29 -26.15 3.46
C LEU A 20 -30.59 -24.89 3.97
N TYR A 21 -29.26 -24.83 3.89
CA TYR A 21 -28.51 -23.66 4.35
C TYR A 21 -28.87 -22.38 3.57
N GLN A 22 -29.32 -22.49 2.32
CA GLN A 22 -29.78 -21.35 1.53
C GLN A 22 -31.03 -20.71 2.14
N ALA A 23 -31.98 -21.53 2.62
CA ALA A 23 -33.15 -21.05 3.35
C ALA A 23 -32.77 -20.43 4.71
N THR A 24 -31.82 -21.02 5.44
CA THR A 24 -31.36 -20.46 6.72
C THR A 24 -30.62 -19.12 6.55
N MET A 25 -29.82 -18.97 5.48
CA MET A 25 -29.17 -17.69 5.15
C MET A 25 -30.19 -16.65 4.69
N ALA A 26 -31.19 -17.04 3.90
CA ALA A 26 -32.30 -16.16 3.53
C ALA A 26 -33.04 -15.62 4.76
N LEU A 27 -33.37 -16.49 5.73
CA LEU A 27 -33.94 -16.08 7.02
C LEU A 27 -32.99 -15.13 7.78
N GLY A 28 -31.69 -15.44 7.82
CA GLY A 28 -30.68 -14.58 8.44
C GLY A 28 -30.62 -13.18 7.83
N TYR A 29 -30.60 -13.06 6.50
CA TYR A 29 -30.63 -11.77 5.81
C TYR A 29 -31.94 -11.02 6.05
N TRP A 30 -33.09 -11.70 6.01
CA TRP A 30 -34.38 -11.11 6.29
C TRP A 30 -34.44 -10.55 7.72
N ARG A 31 -34.03 -11.35 8.71
CA ARG A 31 -34.05 -10.96 10.13
C ARG A 31 -33.10 -9.81 10.45
N ALA A 32 -31.98 -9.72 9.74
CA ALA A 32 -31.00 -8.65 9.85
C ALA A 32 -31.37 -7.38 9.07
N GLY A 33 -32.51 -7.37 8.35
CA GLY A 33 -32.93 -6.23 7.53
C GLY A 33 -32.09 -6.02 6.26
N ARG A 34 -31.41 -7.06 5.79
CA ARG A 34 -30.45 -7.03 4.67
C ARG A 34 -30.93 -7.71 3.40
N ALA A 35 -32.15 -8.25 3.40
CA ALA A 35 -32.69 -9.00 2.25
C ALA A 35 -32.71 -8.18 0.95
N GLN A 36 -32.88 -6.86 1.06
CA GLN A 36 -32.96 -5.92 -0.06
C GLN A 36 -31.65 -5.18 -0.37
N ASP A 37 -30.56 -5.48 0.35
CA ASP A 37 -29.24 -4.93 0.03
C ASP A 37 -28.91 -5.25 -1.44
N GLN A 38 -28.46 -4.26 -2.21
CA GLN A 38 -28.02 -4.51 -3.58
C GLN A 38 -26.71 -5.30 -3.55
N ALA A 39 -26.69 -6.48 -4.16
CA ALA A 39 -25.53 -7.37 -4.19
C ALA A 39 -25.17 -7.76 -5.61
N GLU A 40 -23.89 -8.06 -5.82
CA GLU A 40 -23.37 -8.63 -7.07
C GLU A 40 -22.53 -9.87 -6.78
N PHE A 41 -22.82 -10.92 -7.54
CA PHE A 41 -22.13 -12.19 -7.51
C PHE A 41 -21.55 -12.53 -8.89
N GLU A 42 -20.42 -13.24 -8.91
CA GLU A 42 -19.80 -13.74 -10.12
C GLU A 42 -19.72 -15.26 -10.10
N LEU A 43 -20.08 -15.88 -11.22
CA LEU A 43 -19.92 -17.31 -11.47
C LEU A 43 -18.74 -17.50 -12.41
N PHE A 44 -17.69 -18.19 -11.96
CA PHE A 44 -16.51 -18.52 -12.76
C PHE A 44 -15.94 -19.88 -12.36
N PHE A 45 -14.93 -20.41 -13.06
CA PHE A 45 -14.24 -21.65 -12.66
C PHE A 45 -12.75 -21.40 -12.46
N ARG A 46 -12.06 -22.30 -11.74
CA ARG A 46 -10.67 -22.09 -11.30
C ARG A 46 -9.63 -22.80 -12.15
N GLN A 47 -10.01 -23.89 -12.81
CA GLN A 47 -9.13 -24.71 -13.64
C GLN A 47 -9.90 -25.19 -14.86
N CYS A 48 -9.24 -25.21 -16.02
CA CYS A 48 -9.85 -25.74 -17.23
C CYS A 48 -10.10 -27.25 -17.07
N PRO A 49 -11.24 -27.76 -17.57
CA PRO A 49 -11.61 -29.15 -17.41
C PRO A 49 -10.72 -30.05 -18.29
N PHE A 50 -10.59 -31.32 -17.89
CA PHE A 50 -9.92 -32.39 -18.65
C PHE A 50 -8.43 -32.12 -18.94
N GLY A 51 -7.79 -31.22 -18.17
CA GLY A 51 -6.41 -30.78 -18.43
C GLY A 51 -6.25 -29.95 -19.71
N GLY A 52 -7.35 -29.45 -20.27
CA GLY A 52 -7.37 -28.57 -21.45
C GLY A 52 -7.00 -27.11 -21.12
N ALA A 53 -7.01 -26.24 -22.12
CA ALA A 53 -6.74 -24.80 -21.94
C ALA A 53 -7.98 -23.91 -22.00
N PHE A 54 -9.16 -24.44 -22.29
CA PHE A 54 -10.40 -23.68 -22.40
C PHE A 54 -11.60 -24.46 -21.88
N ALA A 55 -12.69 -23.74 -21.63
CA ALA A 55 -14.05 -24.28 -21.57
C ALA A 55 -14.93 -23.56 -22.60
N LEU A 56 -16.02 -24.18 -23.03
CA LEU A 56 -17.10 -23.50 -23.76
C LEU A 56 -18.18 -23.06 -22.77
N ALA A 57 -18.51 -21.77 -22.77
CA ALA A 57 -19.61 -21.24 -21.97
C ALA A 57 -20.94 -21.76 -22.50
N ALA A 58 -21.75 -22.37 -21.63
CA ALA A 58 -23.05 -22.92 -21.94
C ALA A 58 -23.94 -22.97 -20.68
N GLY A 59 -25.25 -23.04 -20.86
CA GLY A 59 -26.24 -23.15 -19.77
C GLY A 59 -27.09 -21.89 -19.57
N LEU A 60 -26.78 -20.79 -20.26
CA LEU A 60 -27.52 -19.52 -20.15
C LEU A 60 -28.98 -19.69 -20.53
N ARG A 61 -29.28 -20.51 -21.54
CA ARG A 61 -30.65 -20.79 -21.99
C ARG A 61 -31.51 -21.39 -20.87
N ASP A 62 -30.97 -22.35 -20.16
CA ASP A 62 -31.66 -22.99 -19.04
C ASP A 62 -31.72 -22.07 -17.81
N CYS A 63 -30.68 -21.24 -17.59
CA CYS A 63 -30.68 -20.21 -16.54
C CYS A 63 -31.79 -19.18 -16.75
N VAL A 64 -31.92 -18.62 -17.96
CA VAL A 64 -32.98 -17.65 -18.28
C VAL A 64 -34.37 -18.26 -18.11
N ARG A 65 -34.56 -19.52 -18.53
CA ARG A 65 -35.82 -20.22 -18.28
C ARG A 65 -36.09 -20.36 -16.79
N PHE A 66 -35.11 -20.78 -16.00
CA PHE A 66 -35.22 -20.91 -14.56
C PHE A 66 -35.62 -19.59 -13.89
N LEU A 67 -34.95 -18.48 -14.23
CA LEU A 67 -35.24 -17.16 -13.66
C LEU A 67 -36.66 -16.69 -13.97
N ARG A 68 -37.18 -16.98 -15.17
CA ARG A 68 -38.55 -16.64 -15.57
C ARG A 68 -39.60 -17.48 -14.85
N ALA A 69 -39.29 -18.75 -14.59
CA ALA A 69 -40.17 -19.69 -13.90
C ALA A 69 -39.99 -19.69 -12.37
N PHE A 70 -39.11 -18.82 -11.84
CA PHE A 70 -38.78 -18.80 -10.42
C PHE A 70 -39.99 -18.39 -9.59
N ARG A 71 -40.57 -19.35 -8.87
CA ARG A 71 -41.67 -19.12 -7.93
C ARG A 71 -41.71 -20.21 -6.88
N LEU A 72 -41.74 -19.84 -5.61
CA LEU A 72 -41.98 -20.77 -4.50
C LEU A 72 -43.48 -21.03 -4.39
N ARG A 73 -43.89 -22.30 -4.51
CA ARG A 73 -45.29 -22.70 -4.39
C ARG A 73 -45.65 -22.89 -2.93
N ASP A 74 -46.95 -22.87 -2.60
CA ASP A 74 -47.39 -23.05 -1.21
C ASP A 74 -46.91 -24.38 -0.60
N ALA A 75 -46.85 -25.46 -1.38
CA ALA A 75 -46.29 -26.73 -0.93
C ALA A 75 -44.78 -26.65 -0.62
N ASP A 76 -44.03 -25.84 -1.39
CA ASP A 76 -42.59 -25.63 -1.16
C ASP A 76 -42.39 -24.83 0.14
N LEU A 77 -43.23 -23.81 0.39
CA LEU A 77 -43.21 -23.00 1.62
C LEU A 77 -43.62 -23.81 2.85
N GLN A 78 -44.64 -24.68 2.73
CA GLN A 78 -45.04 -25.60 3.80
C GLN A 78 -43.90 -26.54 4.19
N PHE A 79 -43.19 -27.08 3.20
CA PHE A 79 -42.00 -27.90 3.47
C PHE A 79 -40.90 -27.09 4.17
N LEU A 80 -40.58 -25.89 3.69
CA LEU A 80 -39.59 -25.01 4.33
C LEU A 80 -39.98 -24.66 5.77
N ALA A 81 -41.26 -24.40 6.04
CA ALA A 81 -41.76 -24.15 7.38
C ALA A 81 -41.58 -25.36 8.31
N SER A 82 -41.70 -26.58 7.78
CA SER A 82 -41.44 -27.81 8.56
C SER A 82 -39.95 -28.08 8.82
N ALA A 83 -39.07 -27.56 7.97
CA ALA A 83 -37.63 -27.81 8.04
C ALA A 83 -36.85 -26.72 8.82
N LEU A 84 -37.40 -25.51 8.92
CA LEU A 84 -36.85 -24.39 9.69
C LEU A 84 -37.31 -24.45 11.17
N PRO A 85 -36.68 -23.68 12.08
CA PRO A 85 -37.11 -23.63 13.48
C PRO A 85 -38.61 -23.35 13.62
N PRO A 86 -39.34 -24.03 14.52
CA PRO A 86 -40.80 -23.91 14.63
C PRO A 86 -41.25 -22.51 15.08
N ASP A 87 -40.36 -21.73 15.68
CA ASP A 87 -40.53 -20.34 16.11
C ASP A 87 -40.15 -19.32 15.01
N THR A 88 -39.89 -19.77 13.78
CA THR A 88 -39.64 -18.89 12.63
C THR A 88 -40.87 -18.00 12.38
N ASP A 89 -40.63 -16.68 12.29
CA ASP A 89 -41.68 -15.69 12.07
C ASP A 89 -42.49 -16.01 10.79
N PRO A 90 -43.82 -16.20 10.88
CA PRO A 90 -44.68 -16.46 9.73
C PRO A 90 -44.55 -15.42 8.60
N ALA A 91 -44.22 -14.17 8.93
CA ALA A 91 -44.02 -13.09 7.96
C ALA A 91 -42.83 -13.36 7.01
N PHE A 92 -41.86 -14.18 7.41
CA PHE A 92 -40.78 -14.61 6.53
C PHE A 92 -41.30 -15.48 5.38
N PHE A 93 -42.26 -16.37 5.62
CA PHE A 93 -42.84 -17.22 4.58
C PHE A 93 -43.73 -16.41 3.63
N GLU A 94 -44.41 -15.37 4.13
CA GLU A 94 -45.09 -14.38 3.27
C GLU A 94 -44.09 -13.62 2.38
N HIS A 95 -42.93 -13.26 2.94
CA HIS A 95 -41.86 -12.66 2.16
C HIS A 95 -41.36 -13.60 1.06
N LEU A 96 -41.09 -14.87 1.39
CA LEU A 96 -40.67 -15.90 0.43
C LEU A 96 -41.72 -16.13 -0.67
N ARG A 97 -43.02 -16.10 -0.34
CA ARG A 97 -44.11 -16.25 -1.30
C ARG A 97 -44.10 -15.15 -2.37
N ALA A 98 -43.75 -13.93 -1.97
CA ALA A 98 -43.70 -12.77 -2.85
C ALA A 98 -42.38 -12.65 -3.65
N LEU A 99 -41.39 -13.53 -3.41
CA LEU A 99 -40.12 -13.46 -4.12
C LEU A 99 -40.27 -13.87 -5.58
N ASP A 100 -39.67 -13.06 -6.43
CA ASP A 100 -39.46 -13.33 -7.85
C ASP A 100 -38.05 -12.85 -8.27
N CYS A 101 -37.74 -12.98 -9.56
CA CYS A 101 -36.49 -12.50 -10.13
C CYS A 101 -36.62 -11.11 -10.79
N SER A 102 -37.66 -10.33 -10.48
CA SER A 102 -37.89 -9.01 -11.10
C SER A 102 -36.80 -7.98 -10.78
N GLY A 103 -36.13 -8.09 -9.62
CA GLY A 103 -35.00 -7.23 -9.27
C GLY A 103 -33.65 -7.70 -9.81
N VAL A 104 -33.59 -8.79 -10.59
CA VAL A 104 -32.34 -9.45 -10.97
C VAL A 104 -31.83 -8.95 -12.32
N THR A 105 -30.54 -8.69 -12.39
CA THR A 105 -29.80 -8.35 -13.61
C THR A 105 -28.72 -9.41 -13.85
N VAL A 106 -28.63 -9.93 -15.07
CA VAL A 106 -27.64 -10.95 -15.46
C VAL A 106 -26.84 -10.48 -16.65
N ARG A 107 -25.53 -10.39 -16.47
CA ARG A 107 -24.56 -10.32 -17.57
C ARG A 107 -23.93 -11.69 -17.74
N ALA A 108 -23.74 -12.14 -18.97
CA ALA A 108 -23.17 -13.46 -19.22
C ALA A 108 -22.37 -13.51 -20.52
N LEU A 109 -21.42 -14.44 -20.58
CA LEU A 109 -20.83 -14.87 -21.85
C LEU A 109 -21.92 -15.45 -22.76
N PRO A 110 -21.92 -15.09 -24.06
CA PRO A 110 -22.74 -15.78 -25.05
C PRO A 110 -22.46 -17.29 -25.07
N GLU A 111 -23.49 -18.12 -25.27
CA GLU A 111 -23.27 -19.57 -25.38
C GLU A 111 -22.39 -19.89 -26.61
N GLY A 112 -21.38 -20.73 -26.40
CA GLY A 112 -20.34 -21.04 -27.38
C GLY A 112 -19.07 -20.18 -27.26
N SER A 113 -19.07 -19.13 -26.43
CA SER A 113 -17.84 -18.39 -26.13
C SER A 113 -16.78 -19.27 -25.47
N LEU A 114 -15.52 -19.10 -25.86
CA LEU A 114 -14.40 -19.61 -25.08
C LEU A 114 -14.33 -18.89 -23.73
N ALA A 115 -14.24 -19.68 -22.67
CA ALA A 115 -14.11 -19.22 -21.30
C ALA A 115 -12.79 -19.74 -20.70
N PHE A 116 -12.22 -18.93 -19.81
CA PHE A 116 -10.95 -19.22 -19.16
C PHE A 116 -11.03 -19.03 -17.64
N PRO A 117 -10.13 -19.67 -16.87
CA PRO A 117 -10.24 -19.70 -15.42
C PRO A 117 -10.13 -18.32 -14.77
N GLY A 118 -11.04 -18.00 -13.85
CA GLY A 118 -11.05 -16.71 -13.15
C GLY A 118 -11.72 -15.56 -13.90
N VAL A 119 -12.17 -15.77 -15.15
CA VAL A 119 -13.05 -14.83 -15.86
C VAL A 119 -14.50 -15.18 -15.58
N PRO A 120 -15.36 -14.22 -15.22
CA PRO A 120 -16.79 -14.46 -15.00
C PRO A 120 -17.49 -15.04 -16.25
N LEU A 121 -18.16 -16.17 -16.08
CA LEU A 121 -19.15 -16.71 -17.02
C LEU A 121 -20.45 -15.93 -16.91
N LEU A 122 -20.91 -15.71 -15.67
CA LEU A 122 -22.09 -14.91 -15.33
C LEU A 122 -21.73 -13.90 -14.24
N GLN A 123 -22.38 -12.73 -14.30
CA GLN A 123 -22.49 -11.76 -13.22
C GLN A 123 -23.97 -11.56 -12.93
N VAL A 124 -24.36 -11.69 -11.66
CA VAL A 124 -25.74 -11.65 -11.22
C VAL A 124 -25.86 -10.59 -10.14
N SER A 125 -26.65 -9.55 -10.41
CA SER A 125 -26.81 -8.39 -9.54
C SER A 125 -28.29 -8.19 -9.18
N GLY A 126 -28.59 -7.80 -7.94
CA GLY A 126 -29.97 -7.59 -7.47
C GLY A 126 -30.10 -7.67 -5.94
N PRO A 127 -31.33 -7.82 -5.40
CA PRO A 127 -31.55 -7.98 -3.97
C PRO A 127 -30.81 -9.18 -3.40
N LEU A 128 -30.01 -8.97 -2.34
CA LEU A 128 -29.08 -9.94 -1.75
C LEU A 128 -29.73 -11.31 -1.49
N LEU A 129 -30.93 -11.32 -0.91
CA LEU A 129 -31.61 -12.58 -0.61
C LEU A 129 -31.93 -13.35 -1.90
N VAL A 130 -32.48 -12.66 -2.92
CA VAL A 130 -32.87 -13.28 -4.19
C VAL A 130 -31.64 -13.84 -4.90
N VAL A 131 -30.61 -13.01 -5.12
CA VAL A 131 -29.43 -13.45 -5.87
C VAL A 131 -28.61 -14.51 -5.13
N GLN A 132 -28.68 -14.57 -3.80
CA GLN A 132 -28.11 -15.67 -3.01
C GLN A 132 -28.82 -17.00 -3.29
N LEU A 133 -30.16 -17.02 -3.38
CA LEU A 133 -30.92 -18.24 -3.66
C LEU A 133 -30.64 -18.81 -5.06
N LEU A 134 -30.12 -17.99 -5.98
CA LEU A 134 -29.77 -18.41 -7.34
C LEU A 134 -28.43 -19.15 -7.42
N GLU A 135 -27.61 -19.15 -6.36
CA GLU A 135 -26.28 -19.78 -6.35
C GLU A 135 -26.34 -21.25 -6.80
N THR A 136 -27.13 -22.08 -6.11
CA THR A 136 -27.15 -23.53 -6.37
C THR A 136 -27.71 -23.89 -7.75
N PRO A 137 -28.87 -23.36 -8.19
CA PRO A 137 -29.40 -23.63 -9.52
C PRO A 137 -28.46 -23.18 -10.64
N LEU A 138 -27.89 -21.96 -10.56
CA LEU A 138 -27.01 -21.45 -11.61
C LEU A 138 -25.70 -22.23 -11.68
N LEU A 139 -25.14 -22.64 -10.53
CA LEU A 139 -23.98 -23.53 -10.51
C LEU A 139 -24.29 -24.86 -11.19
N CYS A 140 -25.43 -25.48 -10.89
CA CYS A 140 -25.82 -26.74 -11.49
C CYS A 140 -25.94 -26.63 -13.03
N LEU A 141 -26.73 -25.66 -13.49
CA LEU A 141 -27.04 -25.48 -14.91
C LEU A 141 -25.79 -25.11 -15.74
N VAL A 142 -25.01 -24.13 -15.28
CA VAL A 142 -23.84 -23.63 -16.03
C VAL A 142 -22.69 -24.64 -15.99
N SER A 143 -22.43 -25.26 -14.84
CA SER A 143 -21.30 -26.20 -14.70
C SER A 143 -21.48 -27.41 -15.59
N TYR A 144 -22.67 -28.04 -15.56
CA TYR A 144 -22.91 -29.25 -16.33
C TYR A 144 -22.96 -28.96 -17.84
N ALA A 145 -23.70 -27.93 -18.26
CA ALA A 145 -23.79 -27.55 -19.66
C ALA A 145 -22.41 -27.22 -20.27
N SER A 146 -21.63 -26.39 -19.56
CA SER A 146 -20.28 -26.00 -20.02
C SER A 146 -19.32 -27.19 -20.04
N LEU A 147 -19.42 -28.12 -19.08
CA LEU A 147 -18.62 -29.34 -19.06
C LEU A 147 -18.92 -30.23 -20.28
N ILE A 148 -20.20 -30.49 -20.57
CA ILE A 148 -20.61 -31.32 -21.70
C ILE A 148 -20.22 -30.67 -23.03
N ALA A 149 -20.48 -29.38 -23.21
CA ALA A 149 -20.08 -28.65 -24.42
C ALA A 149 -18.57 -28.72 -24.64
N THR A 150 -17.79 -28.55 -23.58
CA THR A 150 -16.32 -28.64 -23.65
C THR A 150 -15.86 -30.06 -23.98
N ASN A 151 -16.46 -31.08 -23.38
CA ASN A 151 -16.12 -32.49 -23.68
C ASN A 151 -16.45 -32.84 -25.13
N ALA A 152 -17.62 -32.43 -25.61
CA ALA A 152 -18.03 -32.64 -27.00
C ALA A 152 -17.12 -31.91 -28.00
N ALA A 153 -16.64 -30.70 -27.65
CA ALA A 153 -15.65 -29.98 -28.46
C ALA A 153 -14.31 -30.71 -28.51
N ARG A 154 -13.85 -31.28 -27.38
CA ARG A 154 -12.64 -32.11 -27.34
C ARG A 154 -12.78 -33.35 -28.23
N LEU A 155 -13.89 -34.07 -28.12
CA LEU A 155 -14.18 -35.24 -28.95
C LEU A 155 -14.27 -34.86 -30.44
N ARG A 156 -14.86 -33.71 -30.78
CA ARG A 156 -14.86 -33.17 -32.15
C ARG A 156 -13.44 -32.88 -32.64
N LEU A 157 -12.56 -32.32 -31.81
CA LEU A 157 -11.16 -32.08 -32.18
C LEU A 157 -10.40 -33.39 -32.47
N ILE A 158 -10.68 -34.47 -31.72
CA ILE A 158 -10.09 -35.80 -31.98
C ILE A 158 -10.65 -36.40 -33.28
N ALA A 159 -11.98 -36.35 -33.44
CA ALA A 159 -12.66 -36.96 -34.58
C ALA A 159 -12.38 -36.26 -35.92
N GLY A 160 -12.04 -34.97 -35.86
CA GLY A 160 -11.95 -34.10 -37.03
C GLY A 160 -13.31 -33.72 -37.61
N PRO A 161 -13.33 -32.93 -38.70
CA PRO A 161 -14.57 -32.47 -39.33
C PRO A 161 -15.25 -33.54 -40.19
N ASP A 162 -14.50 -34.55 -40.66
CA ASP A 162 -14.98 -35.50 -41.68
C ASP A 162 -15.85 -36.63 -41.12
N LYS A 163 -15.70 -36.96 -39.83
CA LYS A 163 -16.47 -38.02 -39.17
C LYS A 163 -17.77 -37.46 -38.61
N ARG A 164 -18.87 -38.18 -38.81
CA ARG A 164 -20.15 -37.81 -38.20
C ARG A 164 -20.22 -38.31 -36.76
N LEU A 165 -20.42 -37.42 -35.80
CA LEU A 165 -20.53 -37.77 -34.38
C LEU A 165 -22.00 -37.79 -33.95
N LEU A 166 -22.40 -38.89 -33.30
CA LEU A 166 -23.75 -39.07 -32.76
C LEU A 166 -23.70 -39.23 -31.24
N GLU A 167 -24.53 -38.47 -30.53
CA GLU A 167 -24.69 -38.59 -29.08
C GLU A 167 -25.74 -39.67 -28.77
N MET A 168 -25.30 -40.75 -28.11
CA MET A 168 -26.06 -41.99 -27.87
C MET A 168 -26.12 -42.36 -26.38
N GLY A 169 -25.87 -41.39 -25.50
CA GLY A 169 -25.63 -41.57 -24.08
C GLY A 169 -26.84 -41.40 -23.19
N LEU A 170 -28.02 -41.03 -23.73
CA LEU A 170 -29.25 -40.79 -22.94
C LEU A 170 -29.49 -41.82 -21.82
N ARG A 171 -29.30 -43.12 -22.11
CA ARG A 171 -29.50 -44.21 -21.15
C ARG A 171 -28.52 -44.24 -19.96
N ARG A 172 -27.47 -43.44 -19.99
CA ARG A 172 -26.43 -43.28 -18.96
C ARG A 172 -26.32 -41.84 -18.45
N ALA A 173 -27.12 -40.92 -18.98
CA ALA A 173 -27.12 -39.53 -18.53
C ALA A 173 -27.59 -39.44 -17.08
N GLN A 174 -27.09 -38.43 -16.35
CA GLN A 174 -27.28 -38.32 -14.91
C GLN A 174 -28.60 -37.59 -14.59
N GLY A 175 -29.58 -38.33 -14.09
CA GLY A 175 -30.88 -37.80 -13.69
C GLY A 175 -31.88 -37.61 -14.86
N PRO A 176 -33.13 -37.21 -14.56
CA PRO A 176 -34.19 -37.09 -15.56
C PRO A 176 -33.92 -36.00 -16.61
N ASP A 177 -33.34 -34.86 -16.20
CA ASP A 177 -33.05 -33.74 -17.11
C ASP A 177 -31.67 -33.84 -17.77
N GLY A 178 -30.75 -34.61 -17.17
CA GLY A 178 -29.36 -34.72 -17.65
C GLY A 178 -29.26 -35.21 -19.09
N GLY A 179 -30.20 -36.03 -19.55
CA GLY A 179 -30.28 -36.47 -20.94
C GLY A 179 -30.53 -35.33 -21.93
N LEU A 180 -31.52 -34.46 -21.64
CA LEU A 180 -31.85 -33.33 -22.51
C LEU A 180 -30.70 -32.32 -22.59
N THR A 181 -30.14 -31.96 -21.43
CA THR A 181 -29.02 -31.03 -21.32
C THR A 181 -27.78 -31.59 -22.00
N ALA A 182 -27.44 -32.87 -21.78
CA ALA A 182 -26.28 -33.49 -22.40
C ALA A 182 -26.38 -33.48 -23.94
N SER A 183 -27.49 -33.93 -24.50
CA SER A 183 -27.70 -33.95 -25.96
C SER A 183 -27.64 -32.54 -26.57
N THR A 184 -28.25 -31.56 -25.91
CA THR A 184 -28.26 -30.15 -26.35
C THR A 184 -26.84 -29.58 -26.43
N TYR A 185 -26.07 -29.76 -25.36
CA TYR A 185 -24.74 -29.15 -25.27
C TYR A 185 -23.65 -29.99 -25.95
N SER A 186 -23.86 -31.29 -26.18
CA SER A 186 -23.03 -32.07 -27.10
C SER A 186 -23.14 -31.56 -28.53
N TYR A 187 -24.37 -31.23 -28.97
CA TYR A 187 -24.59 -30.63 -30.29
C TYR A 187 -23.90 -29.27 -30.41
N LEU A 188 -24.03 -28.40 -29.40
CA LEU A 188 -23.32 -27.11 -29.33
C LEU A 188 -21.80 -27.30 -29.43
N GLY A 189 -21.24 -28.25 -28.68
CA GLY A 189 -19.81 -28.53 -28.65
C GLY A 189 -19.25 -29.09 -29.97
N GLY A 190 -20.08 -29.73 -30.79
CA GLY A 190 -19.70 -30.11 -32.14
C GLY A 190 -20.30 -31.41 -32.68
N PHE A 191 -21.10 -32.15 -31.91
CA PHE A 191 -21.78 -33.35 -32.40
C PHE A 191 -22.84 -33.01 -33.45
N ASP A 192 -23.14 -33.95 -34.35
CA ASP A 192 -23.99 -33.69 -35.51
C ASP A 192 -25.45 -34.02 -35.29
N ALA A 193 -25.73 -34.99 -34.42
CA ALA A 193 -27.07 -35.43 -34.06
C ALA A 193 -27.07 -36.17 -32.72
N SER A 194 -28.25 -36.42 -32.18
CA SER A 194 -28.45 -37.19 -30.94
C SER A 194 -29.55 -38.24 -31.13
N SER A 195 -29.51 -39.30 -30.32
CA SER A 195 -30.63 -40.25 -30.18
C SER A 195 -31.80 -39.72 -29.35
N ASN A 196 -31.60 -38.60 -28.63
CA ASN A 196 -32.58 -38.06 -27.72
C ASN A 196 -33.68 -37.29 -28.45
N VAL A 197 -34.85 -37.93 -28.56
CA VAL A 197 -36.04 -37.34 -29.21
C VAL A 197 -36.55 -36.08 -28.52
N LEU A 198 -36.36 -35.94 -27.20
CA LEU A 198 -36.78 -34.74 -26.45
C LEU A 198 -35.92 -33.53 -26.81
N ALA A 199 -34.62 -33.74 -27.03
CA ALA A 199 -33.72 -32.69 -27.52
C ALA A 199 -34.09 -32.26 -28.94
N GLY A 200 -34.50 -33.22 -29.79
CA GLY A 200 -35.06 -32.91 -31.10
C GLY A 200 -36.35 -32.09 -31.02
N GLN A 201 -37.30 -32.51 -30.18
CA GLN A 201 -38.59 -31.85 -30.03
C GLN A 201 -38.48 -30.43 -29.48
N LEU A 202 -37.70 -30.23 -28.40
CA LEU A 202 -37.66 -28.95 -27.69
C LEU A 202 -36.61 -28.00 -28.27
N ARG A 203 -35.47 -28.52 -28.76
CA ARG A 203 -34.29 -27.70 -29.11
C ARG A 203 -33.90 -27.80 -30.59
N GLY A 204 -34.62 -28.59 -31.39
CA GLY A 204 -34.31 -28.77 -32.81
C GLY A 204 -32.98 -29.49 -33.08
N VAL A 205 -32.45 -30.24 -32.11
CA VAL A 205 -31.25 -31.06 -32.32
C VAL A 205 -31.59 -32.15 -33.35
N PRO A 206 -30.81 -32.32 -34.42
CA PRO A 206 -31.05 -33.39 -35.38
C PRO A 206 -31.09 -34.75 -34.67
N VAL A 207 -32.16 -35.51 -34.90
CA VAL A 207 -32.34 -36.83 -34.29
C VAL A 207 -31.82 -37.90 -35.23
N ALA A 208 -30.96 -38.78 -34.73
CA ALA A 208 -30.47 -39.94 -35.46
C ALA A 208 -30.37 -41.14 -34.53
N GLY A 209 -30.66 -42.30 -35.07
CA GLY A 209 -30.67 -43.58 -34.36
C GLY A 209 -30.55 -44.72 -35.36
N THR A 210 -30.18 -45.88 -34.86
CA THR A 210 -30.19 -47.12 -35.64
C THR A 210 -31.06 -48.14 -34.90
N LEU A 211 -31.01 -49.40 -35.35
CA LEU A 211 -31.60 -50.56 -34.68
C LEU A 211 -30.97 -50.89 -33.32
N ALA A 212 -31.70 -51.60 -32.47
CA ALA A 212 -31.20 -52.15 -31.20
C ALA A 212 -31.09 -53.68 -31.28
N HIS A 213 -30.15 -54.27 -30.52
CA HIS A 213 -30.00 -55.73 -30.47
C HIS A 213 -31.28 -56.43 -30.02
N SER A 214 -32.01 -55.83 -29.07
CA SER A 214 -33.28 -56.39 -28.58
C SER A 214 -34.33 -56.58 -29.66
N PHE A 215 -34.34 -55.72 -30.69
CA PHE A 215 -35.23 -55.87 -31.84
C PHE A 215 -34.79 -57.04 -32.73
N VAL A 216 -33.50 -57.24 -32.95
CA VAL A 216 -33.00 -58.37 -33.75
C VAL A 216 -33.24 -59.70 -33.02
N THR A 217 -32.97 -59.75 -31.71
CA THR A 217 -33.09 -60.98 -30.91
C THR A 217 -34.54 -61.36 -30.59
N SER A 218 -35.52 -60.51 -30.86
CA SER A 218 -36.94 -60.84 -30.64
C SER A 218 -37.53 -61.74 -31.73
N PHE A 219 -36.79 -62.01 -32.81
CA PHE A 219 -37.23 -62.84 -33.93
C PHE A 219 -36.56 -64.22 -33.88
N SER A 220 -37.35 -65.28 -33.95
CA SER A 220 -36.90 -66.67 -34.03
C SER A 220 -36.58 -67.11 -35.46
N GLY A 221 -37.12 -66.42 -36.47
CA GLY A 221 -37.03 -66.76 -37.88
C GLY A 221 -38.21 -67.57 -38.42
N SER A 222 -39.24 -67.85 -37.59
CA SER A 222 -40.50 -68.46 -38.04
C SER A 222 -41.61 -67.43 -38.25
N GLU A 223 -41.34 -66.16 -37.99
CA GLU A 223 -42.32 -65.09 -38.14
C GLU A 223 -42.67 -64.85 -39.61
N VAL A 224 -43.98 -64.71 -39.87
CA VAL A 224 -44.49 -64.27 -41.17
C VAL A 224 -45.05 -62.86 -40.98
N PRO A 225 -44.57 -61.84 -41.70
CA PRO A 225 -45.15 -60.51 -41.65
C PRO A 225 -46.64 -60.59 -42.02
N PRO A 226 -47.55 -59.91 -41.30
CA PRO A 226 -48.96 -59.88 -41.67
C PRO A 226 -49.17 -59.38 -43.11
N ASP A 227 -48.32 -58.46 -43.54
CA ASP A 227 -48.20 -58.01 -44.92
C ASP A 227 -46.71 -58.00 -45.31
N PRO A 228 -46.24 -58.97 -46.12
CA PRO A 228 -44.86 -59.03 -46.60
C PRO A 228 -44.64 -58.19 -47.87
N MET A 229 -45.69 -57.55 -48.39
CA MET A 229 -45.67 -56.88 -49.69
C MET A 229 -45.05 -55.49 -49.58
N LEU A 230 -44.06 -55.20 -50.43
CA LEU A 230 -43.43 -53.89 -50.54
C LEU A 230 -43.66 -53.27 -51.91
N ALA A 231 -44.15 -52.03 -51.92
CA ALA A 231 -44.38 -51.28 -53.15
C ALA A 231 -43.07 -50.68 -53.70
N PRO A 232 -42.86 -50.64 -55.03
CA PRO A 232 -41.72 -49.97 -55.64
C PRO A 232 -41.60 -48.49 -55.25
N ALA A 233 -40.37 -47.99 -55.10
CA ALA A 233 -40.07 -46.62 -54.67
C ALA A 233 -40.65 -45.54 -55.60
N ALA A 234 -40.84 -45.86 -56.88
CA ALA A 234 -41.43 -44.99 -57.89
C ALA A 234 -42.97 -44.91 -57.82
N GLY A 235 -43.63 -45.74 -57.00
CA GLY A 235 -45.08 -45.79 -56.85
C GLY A 235 -45.83 -46.43 -58.04
N GLN A 236 -45.13 -46.87 -59.09
CA GLN A 236 -45.69 -47.58 -60.23
C GLN A 236 -45.16 -49.03 -60.24
N GLY A 237 -46.06 -50.02 -60.30
CA GLY A 237 -45.72 -51.45 -60.36
C GLY A 237 -46.48 -52.30 -59.34
N SER A 238 -46.43 -53.63 -59.51
CA SER A 238 -46.97 -54.59 -58.54
C SER A 238 -46.10 -54.62 -57.29
N GLN A 239 -46.72 -54.71 -56.12
CA GLN A 239 -46.01 -54.97 -54.88
C GLN A 239 -45.32 -56.34 -54.95
N VAL A 240 -44.16 -56.47 -54.29
CA VAL A 240 -43.37 -57.70 -54.25
C VAL A 240 -43.31 -58.20 -52.82
N ASP A 241 -43.44 -59.51 -52.63
CA ASP A 241 -43.13 -60.15 -51.35
C ASP A 241 -41.63 -59.99 -51.05
N LEU A 242 -41.32 -59.08 -50.13
CA LEU A 242 -39.93 -58.75 -49.82
C LEU A 242 -39.22 -59.93 -49.18
N ALA A 243 -39.90 -60.72 -48.34
CA ALA A 243 -39.29 -61.86 -47.67
C ALA A 243 -38.86 -62.93 -48.70
N ALA A 244 -39.72 -63.23 -49.67
CA ALA A 244 -39.40 -64.17 -50.74
C ALA A 244 -38.25 -63.69 -51.65
N SER A 245 -38.24 -62.39 -52.00
CA SER A 245 -37.13 -61.80 -52.76
C SER A 245 -35.81 -61.88 -52.00
N VAL A 246 -35.84 -61.63 -50.68
CA VAL A 246 -34.66 -61.68 -49.82
C VAL A 246 -34.06 -63.09 -49.73
N GLU A 247 -34.88 -64.15 -49.64
CA GLU A 247 -34.36 -65.53 -49.69
C GLU A 247 -33.66 -65.83 -51.03
N THR A 248 -34.21 -65.34 -52.15
CA THR A 248 -33.59 -65.48 -53.48
C THR A 248 -32.25 -64.76 -53.56
N TRP A 249 -32.16 -63.55 -52.99
CA TRP A 249 -30.91 -62.79 -52.95
C TRP A 249 -29.90 -63.39 -51.97
N LEU A 250 -30.35 -64.00 -50.88
CA LEU A 250 -29.47 -64.65 -49.91
C LEU A 250 -28.66 -65.77 -50.56
N GLU A 251 -29.27 -66.60 -51.42
CA GLU A 251 -28.56 -67.66 -52.15
C GLU A 251 -27.40 -67.10 -52.98
N ARG A 252 -27.65 -66.00 -53.71
CA ARG A 252 -26.65 -65.32 -54.55
C ARG A 252 -25.55 -64.70 -53.71
N VAL A 253 -25.90 -64.05 -52.60
CA VAL A 253 -24.97 -63.42 -51.67
C VAL A 253 -24.08 -64.47 -51.00
N CYS A 254 -24.67 -65.57 -50.49
CA CYS A 254 -23.92 -66.68 -49.90
C CYS A 254 -22.95 -67.31 -50.91
N GLY A 255 -23.39 -67.49 -52.16
CA GLY A 255 -22.50 -67.95 -53.25
C GLY A 255 -21.31 -67.03 -53.48
N HIS A 256 -21.51 -65.70 -53.48
CA HIS A 256 -20.43 -64.71 -53.62
C HIS A 256 -19.48 -64.69 -52.40
N LEU A 257 -20.02 -64.85 -51.19
CA LEU A 257 -19.24 -64.82 -49.95
C LEU A 257 -18.59 -66.16 -49.58
N GLY A 258 -18.89 -67.24 -50.31
CA GLY A 258 -18.40 -68.58 -50.01
C GLY A 258 -19.01 -69.18 -48.73
N LEU A 259 -20.27 -68.86 -48.45
CA LEU A 259 -21.02 -69.34 -47.28
C LEU A 259 -22.12 -70.31 -47.69
N GLY A 260 -22.47 -71.23 -46.80
CA GLY A 260 -23.70 -72.01 -46.92
C GLY A 260 -24.94 -71.14 -46.62
N VAL A 261 -26.00 -71.30 -47.40
CA VAL A 261 -27.27 -70.53 -47.25
C VAL A 261 -27.94 -70.74 -45.89
N GLN A 262 -27.61 -71.83 -45.18
CA GLN A 262 -28.12 -72.12 -43.84
C GLN A 262 -27.35 -71.39 -42.71
N GLU A 263 -26.19 -70.79 -43.00
CA GLU A 263 -25.36 -70.15 -41.98
C GLU A 263 -25.93 -68.81 -41.47
N PRO A 264 -26.45 -67.91 -42.33
CA PRO A 264 -27.00 -66.65 -41.87
C PRO A 264 -28.27 -66.85 -41.03
N HIS A 265 -28.28 -66.27 -39.82
CA HIS A 265 -29.33 -66.49 -38.83
C HIS A 265 -30.69 -66.04 -39.36
N ARG A 266 -31.67 -66.96 -39.35
CA ARG A 266 -33.01 -66.72 -39.91
C ARG A 266 -33.77 -65.63 -39.18
N GLY A 267 -33.70 -65.60 -37.84
CA GLY A 267 -34.31 -64.55 -37.04
C GLY A 267 -33.71 -63.16 -37.31
N GLU A 268 -32.41 -63.07 -37.56
CA GLU A 268 -31.76 -61.79 -37.88
C GLU A 268 -32.22 -61.28 -39.26
N ARG A 269 -32.37 -62.19 -40.22
CA ARG A 269 -32.95 -61.89 -41.52
C ARG A 269 -34.40 -61.42 -41.42
N ALA A 270 -35.22 -62.13 -40.66
CA ALA A 270 -36.62 -61.75 -40.42
C ALA A 270 -36.72 -60.35 -39.80
N ALA A 271 -35.86 -60.04 -38.83
CA ALA A 271 -35.77 -58.70 -38.24
C ALA A 271 -35.39 -57.63 -39.28
N PHE A 272 -34.40 -57.89 -40.14
CA PHE A 272 -34.02 -56.94 -41.19
C PHE A 272 -35.11 -56.74 -42.24
N VAL A 273 -35.82 -57.81 -42.64
CA VAL A 273 -36.98 -57.71 -43.53
C VAL A 273 -38.09 -56.87 -42.88
N ALA A 274 -38.42 -57.15 -41.62
CA ALA A 274 -39.42 -56.38 -40.88
C ALA A 274 -39.05 -54.88 -40.80
N TYR A 275 -37.77 -54.58 -40.55
CA TYR A 275 -37.29 -53.20 -40.52
C TYR A 275 -37.30 -52.56 -41.91
N ALA A 276 -36.97 -53.31 -42.97
CA ALA A 276 -37.01 -52.84 -44.35
C ALA A 276 -38.43 -52.57 -44.84
N LEU A 277 -39.42 -53.38 -44.44
CA LEU A 277 -40.84 -53.15 -44.73
C LEU A 277 -41.32 -51.84 -44.11
N ALA A 278 -40.93 -51.56 -42.86
CA ALA A 278 -41.30 -50.34 -42.16
C ALA A 278 -40.54 -49.09 -42.65
N PHE A 279 -39.25 -49.25 -43.00
CA PHE A 279 -38.34 -48.16 -43.32
C PHE A 279 -37.55 -48.40 -44.62
N PRO A 280 -38.22 -48.59 -45.78
CA PRO A 280 -37.55 -49.02 -47.01
C PRO A 280 -36.55 -47.97 -47.53
N ARG A 281 -36.82 -46.67 -47.32
CA ARG A 281 -35.93 -45.55 -47.69
C ARG A 281 -34.82 -45.28 -46.66
N ALA A 282 -34.87 -45.92 -45.49
CA ALA A 282 -33.97 -45.67 -44.37
C ALA A 282 -33.45 -46.98 -43.74
N PHE A 283 -33.42 -48.06 -44.54
CA PHE A 283 -33.01 -49.38 -44.07
C PHE A 283 -31.55 -49.36 -43.62
N GLN A 284 -31.31 -49.89 -42.41
CA GLN A 284 -29.98 -50.04 -41.84
C GLN A 284 -29.83 -51.45 -41.26
N GLY A 285 -28.61 -51.98 -41.24
CA GLY A 285 -28.31 -53.30 -40.66
C GLY A 285 -27.47 -53.22 -39.39
N LEU A 286 -27.88 -53.87 -38.31
CA LEU A 286 -27.07 -54.09 -37.10
C LEU A 286 -26.36 -55.44 -37.21
N LEU A 287 -25.07 -55.43 -37.55
CA LEU A 287 -24.42 -56.62 -38.11
C LEU A 287 -23.86 -57.61 -37.07
N ASP A 288 -23.72 -57.20 -35.82
CA ASP A 288 -22.95 -57.92 -34.81
C ASP A 288 -23.82 -58.55 -33.71
N THR A 289 -25.08 -58.86 -34.00
CA THR A 289 -25.94 -59.57 -33.05
C THR A 289 -25.48 -61.01 -32.83
N TYR A 290 -25.13 -61.72 -33.91
CA TYR A 290 -24.63 -63.10 -33.86
C TYR A 290 -23.21 -63.24 -34.42
N SER A 291 -23.04 -62.93 -35.71
CA SER A 291 -21.74 -62.96 -36.38
C SER A 291 -21.76 -62.01 -37.57
N VAL A 292 -20.86 -61.03 -37.58
CA VAL A 292 -20.76 -60.04 -38.68
C VAL A 292 -20.57 -60.74 -40.02
N ARG A 293 -19.55 -61.60 -40.12
CA ARG A 293 -19.18 -62.23 -41.40
C ARG A 293 -20.14 -63.33 -41.84
N ARG A 294 -20.61 -64.17 -40.92
CA ARG A 294 -21.40 -65.37 -41.26
C ARG A 294 -22.92 -65.14 -41.23
N SER A 295 -23.38 -64.01 -40.67
CA SER A 295 -24.80 -63.74 -40.48
C SER A 295 -25.22 -62.31 -40.82
N GLY A 296 -24.73 -61.31 -40.09
CA GLY A 296 -25.22 -59.94 -40.21
C GLY A 296 -24.96 -59.34 -41.59
N LEU A 297 -23.75 -59.47 -42.10
CA LEU A 297 -23.36 -58.97 -43.43
C LEU A 297 -24.09 -59.68 -44.58
N PRO A 298 -24.16 -61.03 -44.66
CA PRO A 298 -24.94 -61.69 -45.71
C PRO A 298 -26.43 -61.35 -45.64
N ASN A 299 -27.03 -61.31 -44.44
CA ASN A 299 -28.43 -60.92 -44.27
C ASN A 299 -28.68 -59.46 -44.70
N PHE A 300 -27.78 -58.54 -44.33
CA PHE A 300 -27.87 -57.14 -44.76
C PHE A 300 -27.79 -57.00 -46.28
N LEU A 301 -26.83 -57.66 -46.92
CA LEU A 301 -26.67 -57.62 -48.38
C LEU A 301 -27.90 -58.19 -49.09
N ALA A 302 -28.45 -59.30 -48.62
CA ALA A 302 -29.65 -59.90 -49.20
C ALA A 302 -30.84 -58.93 -49.18
N VAL A 303 -31.08 -58.27 -48.04
CA VAL A 303 -32.14 -57.26 -47.88
C VAL A 303 -31.85 -56.00 -48.71
N ALA A 304 -30.63 -55.50 -48.67
CA ALA A 304 -30.22 -54.31 -49.42
C ALA A 304 -30.36 -54.49 -50.94
N LEU A 305 -30.05 -55.67 -51.47
CA LEU A 305 -30.16 -55.99 -52.90
C LEU A 305 -31.62 -56.22 -53.31
N ALA A 306 -32.43 -56.88 -52.49
CA ALA A 306 -33.87 -56.99 -52.71
C ALA A 306 -34.56 -55.61 -52.75
N LEU A 307 -34.18 -54.72 -51.82
CA LEU A 307 -34.65 -53.34 -51.80
C LEU A 307 -34.25 -52.55 -53.06
N GLN A 308 -33.05 -52.79 -53.59
CA GLN A 308 -32.55 -52.15 -54.80
C GLN A 308 -33.39 -52.49 -56.04
N GLU A 309 -33.87 -53.72 -56.17
CA GLU A 309 -34.77 -54.10 -57.28
C GLU A 309 -36.07 -53.29 -57.27
N LEU A 310 -36.49 -52.84 -56.10
CA LEU A 310 -37.66 -51.99 -55.89
C LEU A 310 -37.32 -50.48 -55.94
N GLY A 311 -36.07 -50.11 -56.21
CA GLY A 311 -35.61 -48.72 -56.29
C GLY A 311 -35.31 -48.05 -54.95
N TYR A 312 -35.20 -48.82 -53.87
CA TYR A 312 -34.77 -48.33 -52.56
C TYR A 312 -33.27 -48.56 -52.34
N GLN A 313 -32.66 -47.78 -51.44
CA GLN A 313 -31.25 -47.91 -51.08
C GLN A 313 -31.11 -48.04 -49.57
N ALA A 314 -30.22 -48.93 -49.13
CA ALA A 314 -29.84 -49.03 -47.74
C ALA A 314 -28.98 -47.82 -47.33
N VAL A 315 -29.19 -47.29 -46.13
CA VAL A 315 -28.56 -46.03 -45.69
C VAL A 315 -27.39 -46.22 -44.72
N GLY A 316 -27.11 -47.44 -44.26
CA GLY A 316 -25.96 -47.71 -43.40
C GLY A 316 -25.95 -49.07 -42.73
N VAL A 317 -24.83 -49.38 -42.09
CA VAL A 317 -24.68 -50.52 -41.18
C VAL A 317 -24.09 -50.07 -39.84
N ARG A 318 -24.37 -50.80 -38.76
CA ARG A 318 -23.80 -50.56 -37.43
C ARG A 318 -23.05 -51.76 -36.89
N LEU A 319 -21.93 -51.49 -36.23
CA LEU A 319 -21.19 -52.40 -35.34
C LEU A 319 -21.18 -51.86 -33.91
N ASP A 320 -21.34 -52.73 -32.92
CA ASP A 320 -21.28 -52.41 -31.49
C ASP A 320 -20.26 -53.28 -30.72
N SER A 321 -19.50 -54.14 -31.38
CA SER A 321 -18.57 -55.06 -30.71
C SER A 321 -17.50 -55.61 -31.67
N GLY A 322 -16.40 -56.09 -31.08
CA GLY A 322 -15.24 -56.63 -31.80
C GLY A 322 -14.17 -55.58 -32.13
N ASP A 323 -13.24 -55.93 -33.02
CA ASP A 323 -12.29 -54.94 -33.56
C ASP A 323 -12.98 -54.12 -34.65
N LEU A 324 -13.56 -52.99 -34.23
CA LEU A 324 -14.37 -52.11 -35.07
C LEU A 324 -13.63 -51.61 -36.31
N LEU A 325 -12.32 -51.34 -36.19
CA LEU A 325 -11.51 -50.83 -37.30
C LEU A 325 -11.23 -51.93 -38.33
N GLN A 326 -10.87 -53.13 -37.85
CA GLN A 326 -10.67 -54.28 -38.72
C GLN A 326 -11.98 -54.66 -39.41
N GLN A 327 -13.07 -54.81 -38.66
CA GLN A 327 -14.37 -55.16 -39.20
C GLN A 327 -14.87 -54.13 -40.21
N ALA A 328 -14.68 -52.82 -39.98
CA ALA A 328 -15.06 -51.79 -40.95
C ALA A 328 -14.30 -51.93 -42.28
N ARG A 329 -12.99 -52.27 -42.24
CA ARG A 329 -12.19 -52.53 -43.44
C ARG A 329 -12.68 -53.77 -44.19
N GLU A 330 -12.99 -54.82 -43.46
CA GLU A 330 -13.51 -56.07 -44.02
C GLU A 330 -14.88 -55.87 -44.68
N ILE A 331 -15.80 -55.20 -43.99
CA ILE A 331 -17.14 -54.85 -44.51
C ILE A 331 -17.01 -54.01 -45.77
N ARG A 332 -16.16 -52.97 -45.76
CA ARG A 332 -15.94 -52.15 -46.96
C ARG A 332 -15.38 -52.97 -48.12
N GLY A 333 -14.46 -53.89 -47.84
CA GLY A 333 -13.93 -54.83 -48.83
C GLY A 333 -15.04 -55.66 -49.49
N VAL A 334 -15.93 -56.23 -48.67
CA VAL A 334 -17.09 -56.98 -49.15
C VAL A 334 -18.07 -56.09 -49.93
N PHE A 335 -18.36 -54.87 -49.47
CA PHE A 335 -19.22 -53.94 -50.21
C PHE A 335 -18.64 -53.61 -51.58
N ARG A 336 -17.32 -53.44 -51.72
CA ARG A 336 -16.67 -53.21 -53.01
C ARG A 336 -16.81 -54.41 -53.95
N THR A 337 -16.57 -55.63 -53.47
CA THR A 337 -16.67 -56.83 -54.30
C THR A 337 -18.12 -57.15 -54.67
N ALA A 338 -19.05 -57.04 -53.73
CA ALA A 338 -20.47 -57.24 -53.98
C ALA A 338 -21.05 -56.18 -54.93
N ALA A 339 -20.65 -54.91 -54.80
CA ALA A 339 -21.06 -53.85 -55.71
C ALA A 339 -20.62 -54.12 -57.14
N ALA A 340 -19.38 -54.59 -57.33
CA ALA A 340 -18.87 -54.96 -58.65
C ALA A 340 -19.58 -56.19 -59.21
N GLN A 341 -19.78 -57.22 -58.38
CA GLN A 341 -20.40 -58.48 -58.78
C GLN A 341 -21.88 -58.31 -59.19
N PHE A 342 -22.64 -57.54 -58.43
CA PHE A 342 -24.09 -57.39 -58.62
C PHE A 342 -24.47 -56.11 -59.38
N GLY A 343 -23.50 -55.30 -59.82
CA GLY A 343 -23.76 -54.08 -60.58
C GLY A 343 -24.43 -52.96 -59.77
N VAL A 344 -24.02 -52.77 -58.50
CA VAL A 344 -24.70 -51.89 -57.53
C VAL A 344 -23.73 -50.87 -56.93
N PRO A 345 -23.40 -49.77 -57.64
CA PRO A 345 -22.30 -48.88 -57.25
C PRO A 345 -22.47 -48.20 -55.88
N TRP A 346 -23.70 -47.86 -55.49
CA TRP A 346 -23.99 -47.16 -54.23
C TRP A 346 -23.62 -47.99 -52.99
N LEU A 347 -23.56 -49.32 -53.11
CA LEU A 347 -23.22 -50.20 -52.00
C LEU A 347 -21.80 -49.90 -51.46
N GLN A 348 -20.89 -49.46 -52.33
CA GLN A 348 -19.50 -49.13 -51.96
C GLN A 348 -19.40 -47.96 -50.99
N SER A 349 -20.36 -47.02 -51.03
CA SER A 349 -20.37 -45.80 -50.24
C SER A 349 -21.30 -45.88 -49.02
N VAL A 350 -21.92 -47.03 -48.74
CA VAL A 350 -22.80 -47.22 -47.58
C VAL A 350 -22.06 -46.85 -46.29
N PRO A 351 -22.58 -45.91 -45.48
CA PRO A 351 -21.95 -45.51 -44.24
C PRO A 351 -21.81 -46.67 -43.24
N ILE A 352 -20.63 -46.80 -42.65
CA ILE A 352 -20.37 -47.72 -41.54
C ILE A 352 -20.39 -46.92 -40.24
N ALA A 353 -21.38 -47.19 -39.41
CA ALA A 353 -21.52 -46.65 -38.08
C ALA A 353 -20.90 -47.60 -37.05
N VAL A 354 -20.25 -47.04 -36.03
CA VAL A 354 -19.74 -47.81 -34.90
C VAL A 354 -20.21 -47.19 -33.59
N SER A 355 -20.49 -48.02 -32.60
CA SER A 355 -20.74 -47.64 -31.21
C SER A 355 -20.07 -48.65 -30.28
N ASN A 356 -20.09 -48.36 -28.97
CA ASN A 356 -19.63 -49.19 -27.82
C ASN A 356 -18.47 -48.58 -27.03
N ASN A 357 -18.80 -47.98 -25.88
CA ASN A 357 -17.84 -47.45 -24.89
C ASN A 357 -16.66 -46.67 -25.50
N ILE A 358 -16.92 -45.91 -26.57
CA ILE A 358 -15.90 -45.14 -27.28
C ILE A 358 -15.44 -43.98 -26.40
N ASP A 359 -14.20 -44.02 -25.95
CA ASP A 359 -13.53 -42.95 -25.23
C ASP A 359 -12.62 -42.12 -26.16
N GLU A 360 -11.81 -41.22 -25.61
CA GLU A 360 -10.91 -40.36 -26.40
C GLU A 360 -9.87 -41.17 -27.21
N GLU A 361 -9.38 -42.28 -26.66
CA GLU A 361 -8.34 -43.11 -27.29
C GLU A 361 -8.91 -43.93 -28.44
N GLU A 362 -10.01 -44.64 -28.22
CA GLU A 362 -10.66 -45.41 -29.28
C GLU A 362 -11.25 -44.48 -30.35
N LEU A 363 -11.73 -43.29 -29.98
CA LEU A 363 -12.15 -42.28 -30.95
C LEU A 363 -11.01 -41.87 -31.89
N ALA A 364 -9.80 -41.64 -31.36
CA ALA A 364 -8.63 -41.30 -32.17
C ALA A 364 -8.28 -42.43 -33.15
N ARG A 365 -8.35 -43.69 -32.69
CA ARG A 365 -8.13 -44.88 -33.51
C ARG A 365 -9.14 -45.00 -34.65
N LEU A 366 -10.42 -44.76 -34.36
CA LEU A 366 -11.52 -44.84 -35.32
C LEU A 366 -11.54 -43.66 -36.29
N ALA A 367 -11.06 -42.49 -35.87
CA ALA A 367 -11.01 -41.27 -36.67
C ALA A 367 -9.77 -41.16 -37.55
N GLN A 368 -8.75 -42.01 -37.36
CA GLN A 368 -7.50 -41.93 -38.11
C GLN A 368 -7.69 -41.95 -39.63
N LYS A 369 -6.75 -41.32 -40.35
CA LYS A 369 -6.76 -41.28 -41.81
C LYS A 369 -6.74 -42.71 -42.38
N GLY A 370 -7.63 -42.99 -43.34
CA GLY A 370 -7.80 -44.32 -43.93
C GLY A 370 -8.73 -45.25 -43.14
N SER A 371 -9.35 -44.79 -42.05
CA SER A 371 -10.46 -45.51 -41.41
C SER A 371 -11.72 -45.49 -42.29
N GLU A 372 -12.31 -46.67 -42.49
CA GLU A 372 -13.54 -46.89 -43.26
C GLU A 372 -14.83 -46.57 -42.48
N VAL A 373 -14.69 -46.23 -41.19
CA VAL A 373 -15.78 -45.80 -40.32
C VAL A 373 -16.23 -44.39 -40.73
N ASN A 374 -17.54 -44.17 -40.85
CA ASN A 374 -18.11 -42.88 -41.25
C ASN A 374 -18.84 -42.18 -40.10
N VAL A 375 -19.49 -42.95 -39.24
CA VAL A 375 -20.33 -42.45 -38.15
C VAL A 375 -19.89 -43.06 -36.83
N ILE A 376 -19.75 -42.25 -35.79
CA ILE A 376 -19.27 -42.71 -34.48
C ILE A 376 -20.30 -42.30 -33.42
N GLY A 377 -20.94 -43.31 -32.82
CA GLY A 377 -21.90 -43.18 -31.74
C GLY A 377 -21.22 -43.22 -30.38
N ILE A 378 -21.24 -42.12 -29.66
CA ILE A 378 -20.58 -41.97 -28.36
C ILE A 378 -21.64 -41.80 -27.28
N GLY A 379 -21.57 -42.62 -26.23
CA GLY A 379 -22.56 -42.66 -25.16
C GLY A 379 -22.02 -42.20 -23.83
N THR A 380 -21.60 -43.15 -22.99
CA THR A 380 -21.20 -42.91 -21.59
C THR A 380 -20.13 -41.82 -21.45
N SER A 381 -19.09 -41.85 -22.27
CA SER A 381 -17.93 -40.93 -22.18
C SER A 381 -18.30 -39.46 -22.43
N VAL A 382 -19.30 -39.19 -23.27
CA VAL A 382 -19.75 -37.81 -23.53
C VAL A 382 -20.69 -37.30 -22.43
N VAL A 383 -21.68 -38.09 -22.01
CA VAL A 383 -22.73 -37.61 -21.09
C VAL A 383 -22.36 -37.66 -19.60
N THR A 384 -21.40 -38.52 -19.21
CA THR A 384 -20.97 -38.68 -17.81
C THR A 384 -19.63 -38.02 -17.51
N CYS A 385 -18.87 -37.64 -18.54
CA CYS A 385 -17.54 -37.03 -18.40
C CYS A 385 -16.64 -37.77 -17.38
N PRO A 386 -16.36 -39.08 -17.57
CA PRO A 386 -15.80 -39.93 -16.51
C PRO A 386 -14.43 -39.46 -16.01
N ARG A 387 -13.63 -38.79 -16.85
CA ARG A 387 -12.34 -38.18 -16.45
C ARG A 387 -12.49 -37.07 -15.42
N GLN A 388 -13.56 -36.29 -15.53
CA GLN A 388 -13.86 -35.15 -14.67
C GLN A 388 -15.35 -34.84 -14.77
N PRO A 389 -16.19 -35.37 -13.85
CA PRO A 389 -17.65 -35.24 -13.93
C PRO A 389 -18.17 -33.87 -13.43
N SER A 390 -17.29 -32.89 -13.20
CA SER A 390 -17.66 -31.52 -12.80
C SER A 390 -16.66 -30.49 -13.30
N LEU A 391 -17.14 -29.36 -13.80
CA LEU A 391 -16.29 -28.23 -14.23
C LEU A 391 -15.61 -27.52 -13.05
N GLY A 392 -16.21 -27.56 -11.86
CA GLY A 392 -15.70 -26.84 -10.69
C GLY A 392 -15.95 -25.32 -10.73
N CYS A 393 -17.12 -24.90 -11.23
CA CYS A 393 -17.54 -23.50 -11.09
C CYS A 393 -17.76 -23.12 -9.62
N VAL A 394 -17.61 -21.83 -9.34
CA VAL A 394 -17.85 -21.20 -8.05
C VAL A 394 -18.70 -19.95 -8.28
N TYR A 395 -19.61 -19.69 -7.35
CA TYR A 395 -20.45 -18.48 -7.31
C TYR A 395 -20.03 -17.66 -6.09
N LYS A 396 -19.64 -16.40 -6.28
CA LYS A 396 -18.98 -15.62 -5.22
C LYS A 396 -19.45 -14.19 -5.19
N LEU A 397 -19.78 -13.73 -3.98
CA LEU A 397 -20.13 -12.34 -3.70
C LEU A 397 -18.92 -11.43 -3.90
N VAL A 398 -19.07 -10.41 -4.74
CA VAL A 398 -17.99 -9.45 -5.05
C VAL A 398 -18.31 -8.02 -4.63
N SER A 399 -19.59 -7.67 -4.44
CA SER A 399 -20.02 -6.35 -3.96
C SER A 399 -21.36 -6.43 -3.23
N VAL A 400 -21.53 -5.68 -2.13
CA VAL A 400 -22.83 -5.48 -1.45
C VAL A 400 -22.96 -4.04 -0.99
N GLY A 401 -24.08 -3.40 -1.28
CA GLY A 401 -24.32 -1.98 -0.98
C GLY A 401 -23.32 -1.06 -1.68
N GLY A 402 -22.86 -1.44 -2.88
CA GLY A 402 -21.78 -0.75 -3.60
C GLY A 402 -20.38 -0.95 -3.01
N GLN A 403 -20.25 -1.70 -1.91
CA GLN A 403 -18.97 -1.93 -1.24
C GLN A 403 -18.35 -3.26 -1.71
N PRO A 404 -17.10 -3.25 -2.21
CA PRO A 404 -16.41 -4.46 -2.63
C PRO A 404 -16.30 -5.52 -1.53
N ARG A 405 -16.33 -6.80 -1.89
CA ARG A 405 -16.19 -7.94 -0.97
C ARG A 405 -15.15 -8.92 -1.48
N MET A 406 -14.32 -9.40 -0.58
CA MET A 406 -13.29 -10.40 -0.87
C MET A 406 -13.37 -11.55 0.14
N LYS A 407 -13.36 -12.79 -0.36
CA LYS A 407 -13.08 -13.97 0.44
C LYS A 407 -11.57 -14.21 0.51
N LEU A 408 -11.02 -14.12 1.72
CA LEU A 408 -9.66 -14.58 2.05
C LEU A 408 -9.66 -16.06 2.46
N THR A 409 -8.55 -16.74 2.25
CA THR A 409 -8.38 -18.17 2.51
C THR A 409 -6.89 -18.51 2.59
N GLU A 410 -6.55 -19.50 3.42
CA GLU A 410 -5.18 -20.02 3.59
C GLU A 410 -4.63 -20.61 2.28
N ASP A 411 -5.50 -21.09 1.40
CA ASP A 411 -5.19 -21.49 0.04
C ASP A 411 -5.27 -20.27 -0.92
N PRO A 412 -4.15 -19.69 -1.37
CA PRO A 412 -4.14 -18.48 -2.18
C PRO A 412 -4.87 -18.63 -3.51
N GLU A 413 -4.93 -19.84 -4.09
CA GLU A 413 -5.61 -20.09 -5.36
C GLU A 413 -7.13 -19.99 -5.24
N LYS A 414 -7.66 -20.10 -4.02
CA LYS A 414 -9.09 -20.05 -3.73
C LYS A 414 -9.59 -18.65 -3.37
N GLN A 415 -8.70 -17.65 -3.33
CA GLN A 415 -9.07 -16.26 -3.10
C GLN A 415 -9.89 -15.70 -4.27
N THR A 416 -10.74 -14.72 -3.97
CA THR A 416 -11.64 -14.10 -4.95
C THR A 416 -11.23 -12.66 -5.20
N LEU A 417 -11.56 -12.12 -6.37
CA LEU A 417 -11.30 -10.71 -6.68
C LEU A 417 -12.49 -9.83 -6.28
N PRO A 418 -12.28 -8.79 -5.47
CA PRO A 418 -13.36 -7.92 -5.04
C PRO A 418 -13.86 -7.00 -6.15
N GLY A 419 -15.05 -6.44 -5.93
CA GLY A 419 -15.62 -5.37 -6.76
C GLY A 419 -16.36 -5.88 -7.99
N SER A 420 -17.24 -5.03 -8.51
CA SER A 420 -17.87 -5.24 -9.82
C SER A 420 -16.85 -5.07 -10.93
N LYS A 421 -16.82 -6.01 -11.86
CA LYS A 421 -15.77 -6.09 -12.88
C LYS A 421 -16.34 -6.12 -14.29
N THR A 422 -15.53 -5.73 -15.26
CA THR A 422 -15.77 -5.96 -16.68
C THR A 422 -14.62 -6.79 -17.25
N ALA A 423 -14.91 -7.57 -18.29
CA ALA A 423 -13.94 -8.44 -18.92
C ALA A 423 -13.89 -8.20 -20.43
N PHE A 424 -12.68 -8.14 -20.97
CA PHE A 424 -12.41 -7.86 -22.37
C PHE A 424 -11.43 -8.87 -22.95
N ARG A 425 -11.66 -9.27 -24.18
CA ARG A 425 -10.78 -10.13 -24.96
C ARG A 425 -9.99 -9.31 -25.96
N LEU A 426 -8.67 -9.40 -25.85
CA LEU A 426 -7.73 -8.70 -26.71
C LEU A 426 -7.31 -9.59 -27.87
N LEU A 427 -7.45 -9.08 -29.08
CA LEU A 427 -7.14 -9.81 -30.31
C LEU A 427 -5.99 -9.17 -31.09
N GLY A 428 -5.21 -10.01 -31.75
CA GLY A 428 -4.20 -9.62 -32.73
C GLY A 428 -4.82 -9.20 -34.06
N SER A 429 -4.00 -8.65 -34.96
CA SER A 429 -4.45 -8.21 -36.30
C SER A 429 -4.89 -9.36 -37.20
N ASP A 430 -4.45 -10.58 -36.91
CA ASP A 430 -4.84 -11.82 -37.57
C ASP A 430 -6.10 -12.48 -36.95
N GLY A 431 -6.72 -11.84 -35.96
CA GLY A 431 -7.86 -12.37 -35.20
C GLY A 431 -7.49 -13.41 -34.15
N SER A 432 -6.19 -13.64 -33.90
CA SER A 432 -5.72 -14.54 -32.86
C SER A 432 -5.99 -13.97 -31.45
N LEU A 433 -6.24 -14.87 -30.51
CA LEU A 433 -6.47 -14.55 -29.10
C LEU A 433 -5.14 -14.20 -28.41
N LEU A 434 -4.99 -12.94 -27.96
CA LEU A 434 -3.80 -12.53 -27.21
C LEU A 434 -3.95 -12.87 -25.73
N LEU A 435 -4.98 -12.32 -25.08
CA LEU A 435 -5.28 -12.48 -23.65
C LEU A 435 -6.67 -11.93 -23.30
N ASP A 436 -7.19 -12.32 -22.13
CA ASP A 436 -8.39 -11.72 -21.54
C ASP A 436 -7.98 -10.79 -20.38
N VAL A 437 -8.52 -9.56 -20.34
CA VAL A 437 -8.27 -8.57 -19.29
C VAL A 437 -9.51 -8.44 -18.41
N LEU A 438 -9.29 -8.46 -17.10
CA LEU A 438 -10.28 -8.06 -16.09
C LEU A 438 -9.97 -6.65 -15.57
N GLN A 439 -11.01 -5.82 -15.49
CA GLN A 439 -10.97 -4.44 -14.99
C GLN A 439 -12.15 -4.19 -14.05
N LEU A 440 -12.09 -3.14 -13.23
CA LEU A 440 -13.26 -2.66 -12.50
C LEU A 440 -14.30 -2.10 -13.47
N ALA A 441 -15.59 -2.17 -13.09
CA ALA A 441 -16.67 -1.66 -13.93
C ALA A 441 -16.62 -0.14 -14.18
N GLU A 442 -15.92 0.61 -13.33
CA GLU A 442 -15.74 2.05 -13.42
C GLU A 442 -14.56 2.46 -14.33
N GLU A 443 -13.65 1.53 -14.63
CA GLU A 443 -12.51 1.81 -15.52
C GLU A 443 -12.98 2.03 -16.96
N PRO A 444 -12.34 2.95 -17.72
CA PRO A 444 -12.62 3.11 -19.14
C PRO A 444 -12.22 1.83 -19.90
N PRO A 445 -13.05 1.38 -20.87
CA PRO A 445 -12.77 0.18 -21.63
C PRO A 445 -11.49 0.32 -22.45
N PRO A 446 -10.74 -0.78 -22.69
CA PRO A 446 -9.54 -0.73 -23.49
C PRO A 446 -9.89 -0.43 -24.95
N GLN A 447 -8.99 0.27 -25.64
CA GLN A 447 -9.22 0.72 -27.02
C GLN A 447 -8.28 0.02 -28.00
N ALA A 448 -8.82 -0.37 -29.15
CA ALA A 448 -8.06 -0.89 -30.27
C ALA A 448 -6.94 0.08 -30.68
N GLY A 449 -5.76 -0.46 -30.96
CA GLY A 449 -4.57 0.29 -31.40
C GLY A 449 -3.88 1.10 -30.31
N ARG A 450 -4.40 1.18 -29.07
CA ARG A 450 -3.73 1.86 -27.94
C ARG A 450 -2.93 0.87 -27.10
N GLU A 451 -1.82 1.34 -26.53
CA GLU A 451 -1.04 0.52 -25.60
C GLU A 451 -1.77 0.38 -24.27
N LEU A 452 -1.90 -0.87 -23.82
CA LEU A 452 -2.43 -1.24 -22.52
C LEU A 452 -1.33 -1.90 -21.73
N ARG A 453 -1.06 -1.38 -20.53
CA ARG A 453 -0.16 -2.02 -19.58
C ARG A 453 -0.94 -3.06 -18.78
N VAL A 454 -0.46 -4.30 -18.81
CA VAL A 454 -1.11 -5.47 -18.20
C VAL A 454 -0.14 -6.22 -17.30
N TRP A 455 -0.64 -6.83 -16.22
CA TRP A 455 0.14 -7.62 -15.28
C TRP A 455 -0.28 -9.08 -15.34
N PRO A 456 0.49 -9.95 -16.00
CA PRO A 456 0.21 -11.39 -15.98
C PRO A 456 0.24 -11.95 -14.57
N ARG A 457 -0.64 -12.91 -14.30
CA ARG A 457 -0.72 -13.57 -12.99
C ARG A 457 0.64 -14.20 -12.65
N GLY A 458 1.23 -13.78 -11.52
CA GLY A 458 2.53 -14.27 -11.03
C GLY A 458 3.76 -13.64 -11.70
N ALA A 459 3.60 -12.68 -12.61
CA ALA A 459 4.71 -11.97 -13.23
C ALA A 459 5.23 -10.82 -12.35
N ARG A 460 6.57 -10.71 -12.25
CA ARG A 460 7.27 -9.63 -11.53
C ARG A 460 7.23 -8.29 -12.25
N GLU A 461 7.03 -8.31 -13.56
CA GLU A 461 7.06 -7.12 -14.42
C GLU A 461 5.77 -7.00 -15.25
N SER A 462 5.34 -5.75 -15.45
CA SER A 462 4.23 -5.43 -16.34
C SER A 462 4.63 -5.66 -17.80
N ARG A 463 3.68 -6.13 -18.61
CA ARG A 463 3.83 -6.20 -20.06
C ARG A 463 2.99 -5.11 -20.72
N THR A 464 3.47 -4.54 -21.82
CA THR A 464 2.67 -3.64 -22.65
C THR A 464 2.12 -4.44 -23.83
N VAL A 465 0.82 -4.35 -24.06
CA VAL A 465 0.13 -5.00 -25.18
C VAL A 465 -0.63 -3.96 -25.98
N ARG A 466 -0.57 -4.03 -27.30
CA ARG A 466 -1.34 -3.17 -28.20
C ARG A 466 -2.33 -4.04 -28.98
N PRO A 467 -3.59 -4.19 -28.51
CA PRO A 467 -4.59 -5.01 -29.20
C PRO A 467 -4.98 -4.38 -30.54
N ALA A 468 -5.16 -5.20 -31.57
CA ALA A 468 -5.76 -4.75 -32.83
C ALA A 468 -7.29 -4.61 -32.70
N HIS A 469 -7.91 -5.51 -31.94
CA HIS A 469 -9.33 -5.46 -31.61
C HIS A 469 -9.57 -5.77 -30.12
N VAL A 470 -10.65 -5.22 -29.58
CA VAL A 470 -11.08 -5.39 -28.19
C VAL A 470 -12.54 -5.83 -28.19
N GLU A 471 -12.83 -7.03 -27.70
CA GLU A 471 -14.18 -7.58 -27.61
C GLU A 471 -14.64 -7.62 -26.15
N PRO A 472 -15.77 -6.98 -25.75
CA PRO A 472 -16.34 -7.17 -24.43
C PRO A 472 -16.88 -8.60 -24.30
N LEU A 473 -16.55 -9.27 -23.20
CA LEU A 473 -16.91 -10.67 -22.99
C LEU A 473 -18.35 -10.83 -22.48
N LEU A 474 -18.68 -10.16 -21.36
CA LEU A 474 -20.00 -10.28 -20.74
C LEU A 474 -21.00 -9.32 -21.40
N ARG A 475 -22.09 -9.86 -21.95
CA ARG A 475 -23.22 -9.09 -22.47
C ARG A 475 -24.34 -9.04 -21.45
N LEU A 476 -25.13 -7.98 -21.48
CA LEU A 476 -26.33 -7.82 -20.65
C LEU A 476 -27.49 -8.62 -21.27
N TRP A 477 -27.89 -9.72 -20.63
CA TRP A 477 -28.98 -10.57 -21.13
C TRP A 477 -30.28 -10.33 -20.39
N VAL A 478 -30.23 -10.19 -19.07
CA VAL A 478 -31.40 -9.92 -18.23
C VAL A 478 -31.17 -8.61 -17.50
N GLN A 479 -32.14 -7.71 -17.55
CA GLN A 479 -32.15 -6.47 -16.79
C GLN A 479 -33.48 -6.35 -16.05
N GLN A 480 -33.41 -6.25 -14.73
CA GLN A 480 -34.61 -6.17 -13.87
C GLN A 480 -35.64 -7.26 -14.23
N GLY A 481 -35.19 -8.51 -14.25
CA GLY A 481 -36.01 -9.70 -14.53
C GLY A 481 -36.47 -9.87 -15.99
N GLN A 482 -36.25 -8.88 -16.85
CA GLN A 482 -36.65 -8.93 -18.25
C GLN A 482 -35.48 -9.24 -19.17
N LEU A 483 -35.73 -10.02 -20.21
CA LEU A 483 -34.71 -10.35 -21.21
C LEU A 483 -34.53 -9.16 -22.16
N CYS A 484 -33.29 -8.67 -22.32
CA CYS A 484 -32.97 -7.51 -23.14
C CYS A 484 -33.01 -7.80 -24.65
N GLU A 485 -32.62 -9.01 -25.04
CA GLU A 485 -32.58 -9.47 -26.44
C GLU A 485 -32.90 -10.97 -26.53
N PRO A 486 -33.49 -11.47 -27.63
CA PRO A 486 -33.79 -12.89 -27.77
C PRO A 486 -32.51 -13.73 -27.72
N LEU A 487 -32.58 -14.89 -27.07
CA LEU A 487 -31.46 -15.83 -27.02
C LEU A 487 -31.17 -16.41 -28.41
N PRO A 488 -29.89 -16.49 -28.84
CA PRO A 488 -29.51 -17.11 -30.10
C PRO A 488 -30.00 -18.56 -30.18
N SER A 489 -30.41 -19.01 -31.36
CA SER A 489 -30.74 -20.40 -31.62
C SER A 489 -29.55 -21.32 -31.34
N LEU A 490 -29.83 -22.61 -31.07
CA LEU A 490 -28.76 -23.57 -30.79
C LEU A 490 -27.80 -23.73 -31.97
N ALA A 491 -28.29 -23.56 -33.21
CA ALA A 491 -27.47 -23.56 -34.42
C ALA A 491 -26.52 -22.35 -34.49
N GLU A 492 -26.99 -21.15 -34.13
CA GLU A 492 -26.15 -19.94 -34.06
C GLU A 492 -25.08 -20.07 -32.97
N SER A 493 -25.45 -20.57 -31.78
CA SER A 493 -24.49 -20.83 -30.70
C SER A 493 -23.48 -21.91 -31.07
N ARG A 494 -23.90 -22.98 -31.78
CA ARG A 494 -22.99 -24.00 -32.32
C ARG A 494 -22.02 -23.40 -33.33
N ALA A 495 -22.51 -22.61 -34.29
CA ALA A 495 -21.66 -21.96 -35.29
C ALA A 495 -20.65 -21.01 -34.64
N PHE A 496 -21.10 -20.24 -33.65
CA PHE A 496 -20.23 -19.35 -32.87
C PHE A 496 -19.19 -20.11 -32.03
N ALA A 497 -19.55 -21.26 -31.46
CA ALA A 497 -18.61 -22.14 -30.77
C ALA A 497 -17.52 -22.66 -31.72
N GLN A 498 -17.90 -23.15 -32.91
CA GLN A 498 -16.93 -23.60 -33.90
C GLN A 498 -16.02 -22.45 -34.36
N GLN A 499 -16.60 -21.27 -34.64
CA GLN A 499 -15.82 -20.08 -34.98
C GLN A 499 -14.82 -19.70 -33.87
N SER A 500 -15.25 -19.74 -32.61
CA SER A 500 -14.40 -19.42 -31.46
C SER A 500 -13.24 -20.43 -31.34
N LEU A 501 -13.53 -21.73 -31.46
CA LEU A 501 -12.51 -22.79 -31.48
C LEU A 501 -11.50 -22.58 -32.63
N HIS A 502 -11.96 -22.13 -33.81
CA HIS A 502 -11.09 -21.79 -34.94
C HIS A 502 -10.18 -20.58 -34.70
N ARG A 503 -10.44 -19.73 -33.70
CA ARG A 503 -9.57 -18.60 -33.32
C ARG A 503 -8.47 -18.99 -32.31
N LEU A 504 -8.58 -20.13 -31.62
CA LEU A 504 -7.53 -20.61 -30.72
C LEU A 504 -6.26 -20.94 -31.48
N SER A 505 -5.09 -20.59 -30.95
CA SER A 505 -3.84 -21.06 -31.54
C SER A 505 -3.71 -22.59 -31.39
N PRO A 506 -2.94 -23.27 -32.26
CA PRO A 506 -2.70 -24.71 -32.14
C PRO A 506 -2.19 -25.12 -30.74
N ALA A 507 -1.37 -24.27 -30.11
CA ALA A 507 -0.84 -24.51 -28.78
C ALA A 507 -1.91 -24.58 -27.67
N HIS A 508 -3.01 -23.81 -27.80
CA HIS A 508 -4.13 -23.82 -26.85
C HIS A 508 -5.22 -24.84 -27.21
N ARG A 509 -5.25 -25.36 -28.45
CA ARG A 509 -6.17 -26.44 -28.86
C ARG A 509 -5.67 -27.83 -28.48
N ARG A 510 -4.41 -27.97 -28.06
CA ARG A 510 -3.85 -29.25 -27.62
C ARG A 510 -4.69 -29.83 -26.48
N LEU A 511 -4.99 -31.12 -26.59
CA LEU A 511 -5.80 -31.84 -25.61
C LEU A 511 -5.00 -32.22 -24.35
N GLU A 512 -3.68 -32.35 -24.51
CA GLU A 512 -2.71 -32.65 -23.46
C GLU A 512 -1.66 -31.55 -23.41
N GLN A 513 -1.30 -31.13 -22.18
CA GLN A 513 -0.31 -30.10 -21.89
C GLN A 513 -0.40 -28.86 -22.81
N PRO A 514 -1.58 -28.23 -22.93
CA PRO A 514 -1.72 -27.03 -23.74
C PRO A 514 -0.95 -25.85 -23.11
N ALA A 515 -0.66 -24.84 -23.94
CA ALA A 515 -0.14 -23.58 -23.42
C ALA A 515 -1.17 -22.93 -22.47
N LEU A 516 -0.68 -22.28 -21.42
CA LEU A 516 -1.54 -21.53 -20.50
C LEU A 516 -2.02 -20.24 -21.16
N TYR A 517 -3.34 -20.05 -21.20
CA TYR A 517 -3.93 -18.80 -21.65
C TYR A 517 -3.76 -17.71 -20.58
N GLN A 518 -3.18 -16.57 -20.95
CA GLN A 518 -2.88 -15.51 -20.00
C GLN A 518 -4.12 -14.65 -19.71
N ILE A 519 -4.36 -14.40 -18.43
CA ILE A 519 -5.44 -13.53 -17.95
C ILE A 519 -4.81 -12.45 -17.06
N PRO A 520 -4.07 -11.50 -17.65
CA PRO A 520 -3.47 -10.43 -16.89
C PRO A 520 -4.53 -9.43 -16.41
N ARG A 521 -4.17 -8.66 -15.40
CA ARG A 521 -5.02 -7.58 -14.87
C ARG A 521 -4.59 -6.25 -15.48
N SER A 522 -5.51 -5.30 -15.71
CA SER A 522 -5.14 -3.90 -15.99
C SER A 522 -4.40 -3.33 -14.77
N SER A 523 -3.65 -2.24 -14.95
CA SER A 523 -3.08 -1.50 -13.81
C SER A 523 -4.18 -1.19 -12.79
N TRP A 524 -4.11 -1.81 -11.62
CA TRP A 524 -4.83 -1.33 -10.45
C TRP A 524 -4.20 0.03 -10.17
N GLU A 525 -4.91 1.13 -10.41
CA GLU A 525 -4.42 2.46 -10.09
C GLU A 525 -3.95 2.50 -8.62
N GLU A 526 -3.00 3.38 -8.28
CA GLU A 526 -2.42 3.49 -6.93
C GLU A 526 -3.50 3.54 -5.81
N GLY A 527 -4.71 4.02 -6.13
CA GLY A 527 -5.90 3.99 -5.27
C GLY A 527 -6.46 2.59 -4.97
N ALA A 528 -6.53 1.68 -5.95
CA ALA A 528 -7.16 0.37 -5.74
C ALA A 528 -6.33 -0.59 -4.87
N LEU A 529 -5.00 -0.42 -4.87
CA LEU A 529 -4.10 -1.11 -3.91
C LEU A 529 -4.28 -0.55 -2.50
N ALA A 530 -4.43 0.76 -2.35
CA ALA A 530 -4.75 1.39 -1.07
C ALA A 530 -6.13 0.96 -0.57
N ASP A 531 -7.14 0.86 -1.44
CA ASP A 531 -8.47 0.37 -1.11
C ASP A 531 -8.44 -1.09 -0.64
N LEU A 532 -7.68 -1.95 -1.32
CA LEU A 532 -7.43 -3.32 -0.85
C LEU A 532 -6.85 -3.30 0.56
N ALA A 533 -5.80 -2.50 0.77
CA ALA A 533 -5.09 -2.51 2.04
C ALA A 533 -5.97 -1.98 3.18
N MET A 534 -6.72 -0.92 2.93
CA MET A 534 -7.72 -0.38 3.86
C MET A 534 -8.85 -1.38 4.13
N TYR A 535 -9.35 -2.06 3.09
CA TYR A 535 -10.36 -3.11 3.22
C TYR A 535 -9.83 -4.27 4.07
N THR A 536 -8.60 -4.71 3.83
CA THR A 536 -7.91 -5.76 4.62
C THR A 536 -7.83 -5.36 6.10
N ALA A 537 -7.41 -4.13 6.38
CA ALA A 537 -7.36 -3.61 7.75
C ALA A 537 -8.74 -3.50 8.41
N THR A 538 -9.77 -3.13 7.64
CA THR A 538 -11.16 -3.02 8.11
C THR A 538 -11.74 -4.39 8.43
N CYS A 539 -11.54 -5.39 7.57
CA CYS A 539 -11.98 -6.77 7.82
C CYS A 539 -11.33 -7.37 9.06
N LEU A 540 -10.04 -7.08 9.29
CA LEU A 540 -9.36 -7.53 10.51
C LEU A 540 -9.94 -6.86 11.76
N GLU A 541 -10.22 -5.55 11.72
CA GLU A 541 -10.90 -4.84 12.82
C GLU A 541 -12.28 -5.44 13.11
N GLU A 542 -13.06 -5.75 12.08
CA GLU A 542 -14.37 -6.42 12.20
C GLU A 542 -14.26 -7.83 12.79
N ALA A 543 -13.22 -8.57 12.45
CA ALA A 543 -12.92 -9.88 13.00
C ALA A 543 -12.30 -9.82 14.42
N GLY A 544 -12.17 -8.63 15.02
CA GLY A 544 -11.63 -8.43 16.37
C GLY A 544 -10.10 -8.40 16.46
N PHE A 545 -9.40 -8.48 15.32
CA PHE A 545 -7.95 -8.37 15.26
C PHE A 545 -7.55 -6.91 15.12
N VAL A 546 -7.01 -6.31 16.20
CA VAL A 546 -6.63 -4.88 16.24
C VAL A 546 -5.10 -4.65 16.13
N GLY A 547 -4.29 -5.72 16.04
CA GLY A 547 -2.84 -5.61 15.97
C GLY A 547 -2.26 -5.25 14.59
N THR A 548 -1.15 -4.49 14.62
CA THR A 548 -0.42 -4.02 13.42
C THR A 548 0.27 -5.15 12.66
N GLN A 549 0.67 -6.21 13.36
CA GLN A 549 1.40 -7.35 12.81
C GLN A 549 0.48 -8.28 12.00
N GLU A 550 -0.72 -8.50 12.50
CA GLU A 550 -1.79 -9.26 11.83
C GLU A 550 -2.20 -8.57 10.54
N THR A 551 -2.28 -7.23 10.55
CA THR A 551 -2.51 -6.43 9.34
C THR A 551 -1.37 -6.56 8.34
N ALA A 552 -0.11 -6.54 8.79
CA ALA A 552 1.04 -6.70 7.91
C ALA A 552 1.10 -8.08 7.26
N LEU A 553 0.94 -9.14 8.05
CA LEU A 553 0.91 -10.53 7.56
C LEU A 553 -0.24 -10.75 6.57
N THR A 554 -1.45 -10.33 6.93
CA THR A 554 -2.62 -10.51 6.06
C THR A 554 -2.50 -9.70 4.77
N LEU A 555 -1.97 -8.47 4.84
CA LEU A 555 -1.71 -7.66 3.66
C LEU A 555 -0.62 -8.28 2.78
N SER A 556 0.46 -8.81 3.36
CA SER A 556 1.49 -9.55 2.62
C SER A 556 0.88 -10.74 1.91
N SER A 557 0.12 -11.58 2.62
CA SER A 557 -0.58 -12.73 2.02
C SER A 557 -1.60 -12.33 0.95
N ALA A 558 -2.33 -11.22 1.15
CA ALA A 558 -3.30 -10.70 0.18
C ALA A 558 -2.62 -10.17 -1.09
N LEU A 559 -1.43 -9.57 -0.98
CA LEU A 559 -0.62 -9.13 -2.11
C LEU A 559 0.09 -10.31 -2.80
N GLU A 560 0.62 -11.26 -2.02
CA GLU A 560 1.27 -12.47 -2.54
C GLU A 560 0.30 -13.31 -3.35
N ALA A 561 -0.93 -13.47 -2.89
CA ALA A 561 -2.00 -14.13 -3.65
C ALA A 561 -2.35 -13.41 -4.96
N ARG A 562 -1.94 -12.14 -5.10
CA ARG A 562 -2.09 -11.33 -6.31
C ARG A 562 -0.81 -11.29 -7.15
N GLY A 563 0.24 -12.02 -6.76
CA GLY A 563 1.53 -12.07 -7.45
C GLY A 563 2.44 -10.88 -7.13
N HIS A 564 2.12 -10.11 -6.09
CA HIS A 564 2.91 -8.96 -5.66
C HIS A 564 3.60 -9.27 -4.34
N ARG A 565 4.83 -8.80 -4.14
CA ARG A 565 5.48 -8.82 -2.83
C ARG A 565 5.22 -7.49 -2.14
N LEU A 566 4.97 -7.53 -0.83
CA LEU A 566 4.69 -6.33 -0.04
C LEU A 566 5.78 -5.26 -0.25
N GLU A 567 7.05 -5.66 -0.21
CA GLU A 567 8.23 -4.79 -0.41
C GLU A 567 8.19 -3.98 -1.71
N ASP A 568 7.73 -4.59 -2.81
CA ASP A 568 7.71 -3.95 -4.12
C ASP A 568 6.56 -2.93 -4.26
N GLN A 569 5.52 -3.06 -3.42
CA GLN A 569 4.30 -2.26 -3.50
C GLN A 569 4.22 -1.15 -2.43
N VAL A 570 5.16 -1.10 -1.48
CA VAL A 570 5.16 -0.12 -0.38
C VAL A 570 5.03 1.31 -0.91
N HIS A 571 5.77 1.67 -1.95
CA HIS A 571 5.75 3.02 -2.51
C HIS A 571 4.36 3.39 -3.07
N GLY A 572 3.76 2.51 -3.88
CA GLY A 572 2.44 2.72 -4.47
C GLY A 572 1.33 2.78 -3.40
N LEU A 573 1.40 1.91 -2.39
CA LEU A 573 0.46 1.89 -1.27
C LEU A 573 0.53 3.16 -0.43
N VAL A 574 1.73 3.63 -0.09
CA VAL A 574 1.91 4.87 0.69
C VAL A 574 1.38 6.08 -0.10
N ARG A 575 1.61 6.13 -1.41
CA ARG A 575 1.12 7.21 -2.27
C ARG A 575 -0.40 7.19 -2.43
N GLY A 576 -0.99 6.01 -2.61
CA GLY A 576 -2.44 5.82 -2.66
C GLY A 576 -3.11 6.23 -1.35
N LEU A 577 -2.54 5.84 -0.20
CA LEU A 577 -3.03 6.28 1.11
C LEU A 577 -2.96 7.81 1.27
N LEU A 578 -1.84 8.43 0.85
CA LEU A 578 -1.68 9.89 0.92
C LEU A 578 -2.74 10.62 0.08
N ALA A 579 -3.07 10.10 -1.11
CA ALA A 579 -4.10 10.67 -1.98
C ALA A 579 -5.52 10.52 -1.39
N GLN A 580 -5.81 9.42 -0.70
CA GLN A 580 -7.15 9.12 -0.18
C GLN A 580 -7.47 9.78 1.16
N VAL A 581 -6.49 9.89 2.07
CA VAL A 581 -6.68 10.41 3.44
C VAL A 581 -7.42 11.76 3.52
N PRO A 582 -7.16 12.75 2.63
CA PRO A 582 -7.95 13.99 2.56
C PRO A 582 -9.45 13.78 2.36
N HIS A 583 -9.84 12.72 1.64
CA HIS A 583 -11.20 12.42 1.22
C HIS A 583 -11.93 11.42 2.13
N LEU A 584 -11.22 10.76 3.05
CA LEU A 584 -11.82 9.81 3.99
C LEU A 584 -12.56 10.54 5.12
N ALA A 585 -13.82 10.15 5.33
CA ALA A 585 -14.62 10.58 6.47
C ALA A 585 -13.93 10.22 7.80
N GLU A 586 -14.09 11.07 8.82
CA GLU A 586 -13.59 10.80 10.16
C GLU A 586 -14.22 9.53 10.75
N GLY A 587 -13.42 8.71 11.42
CA GLY A 587 -13.87 7.43 11.99
C GLY A 587 -13.14 6.21 11.43
N ARG A 588 -13.88 5.12 11.15
CA ARG A 588 -13.31 3.80 10.80
C ARG A 588 -12.42 3.81 9.55
N PRO A 589 -12.81 4.38 8.39
CA PRO A 589 -11.99 4.32 7.17
C PRO A 589 -10.64 5.01 7.35
N ARG A 590 -10.66 6.17 7.99
CA ARG A 590 -9.46 6.93 8.33
C ARG A 590 -8.55 6.17 9.29
N ARG A 591 -9.09 5.49 10.31
CA ARG A 591 -8.29 4.61 11.19
C ARG A 591 -7.67 3.42 10.46
N ALA A 592 -8.41 2.80 9.54
CA ALA A 592 -7.91 1.70 8.72
C ALA A 592 -6.71 2.13 7.88
N ALA A 593 -6.79 3.28 7.19
CA ALA A 593 -5.68 3.86 6.43
C ALA A 593 -4.42 4.07 7.28
N LEU A 594 -4.58 4.67 8.47
CA LEU A 594 -3.48 4.90 9.42
C LEU A 594 -2.85 3.60 9.96
N ARG A 595 -3.66 2.55 10.10
CA ARG A 595 -3.23 1.23 10.54
C ARG A 595 -2.46 0.48 9.45
N VAL A 596 -2.92 0.57 8.19
CA VAL A 596 -2.18 0.04 7.04
C VAL A 596 -0.79 0.69 6.97
N LEU A 597 -0.70 2.01 7.09
CA LEU A 597 0.59 2.69 7.09
C LEU A 597 1.52 2.16 8.19
N SER A 598 0.98 1.95 9.40
CA SER A 598 1.76 1.37 10.51
C SER A 598 2.20 -0.07 10.22
N ALA A 599 1.35 -0.87 9.57
CA ALA A 599 1.65 -2.25 9.20
C ALA A 599 2.77 -2.32 8.14
N LEU A 600 2.71 -1.45 7.13
CA LEU A 600 3.77 -1.30 6.13
C LEU A 600 5.10 -0.90 6.77
N ALA A 601 5.05 0.06 7.70
CA ALA A 601 6.25 0.57 8.35
C ALA A 601 6.88 -0.44 9.32
N LEU A 602 6.12 -1.39 9.87
CA LEU A 602 6.62 -2.44 10.77
C LEU A 602 7.59 -3.39 10.04
N GLU A 603 7.26 -3.78 8.81
CA GLU A 603 8.05 -4.71 7.99
C GLU A 603 9.07 -3.95 7.10
N HIS A 604 8.69 -2.78 6.57
CA HIS A 604 9.45 -2.05 5.54
C HIS A 604 9.64 -0.56 5.89
N SER A 605 10.10 -0.27 7.12
CA SER A 605 10.27 1.10 7.64
C SER A 605 11.06 2.04 6.72
N ARG A 606 12.13 1.55 6.07
CA ARG A 606 12.96 2.34 5.15
C ARG A 606 12.17 2.82 3.94
N ASP A 607 11.43 1.92 3.30
CA ASP A 607 10.69 2.20 2.06
C ASP A 607 9.50 3.11 2.32
N VAL A 608 8.82 2.94 3.46
CA VAL A 608 7.74 3.85 3.88
C VAL A 608 8.26 5.26 4.12
N VAL A 609 9.37 5.41 4.86
CA VAL A 609 9.97 6.71 5.13
C VAL A 609 10.42 7.38 3.84
N PHE A 610 11.09 6.65 2.96
CA PHE A 610 11.53 7.17 1.67
C PHE A 610 10.37 7.61 0.77
N ALA A 611 9.30 6.81 0.71
CA ALA A 611 8.08 7.15 -0.04
C ALA A 611 7.42 8.42 0.50
N LEU A 612 7.22 8.52 1.82
CA LEU A 612 6.60 9.70 2.44
C LEU A 612 7.46 10.96 2.28
N LEU A 613 8.79 10.87 2.41
CA LEU A 613 9.69 12.02 2.25
C LEU A 613 9.62 12.61 0.84
N ARG A 614 9.55 11.76 -0.20
CA ARG A 614 9.42 12.20 -1.59
C ARG A 614 8.08 12.87 -1.89
N CYS A 615 7.03 12.49 -1.18
CA CYS A 615 5.69 13.06 -1.35
C CYS A 615 5.42 14.29 -0.46
N SER A 616 6.29 14.60 0.51
CA SER A 616 6.08 15.66 1.53
C SER A 616 6.94 16.94 1.42
N PRO A 617 7.48 17.39 0.27
CA PRO A 617 8.30 18.61 0.24
C PRO A 617 7.48 19.91 0.51
N ALA A 618 6.16 19.88 0.33
CA ALA A 618 5.24 20.99 0.61
C ALA A 618 4.44 20.76 1.92
N PRO A 619 3.88 21.82 2.55
CA PRO A 619 3.05 21.66 3.75
C PRO A 619 1.71 21.00 3.41
N ASP A 620 1.67 19.67 3.49
CA ASP A 620 0.47 18.86 3.30
C ASP A 620 -0.07 18.34 4.64
N ARG A 621 -1.35 18.63 4.91
CA ARG A 621 -2.07 18.19 6.11
C ARG A 621 -2.19 16.66 6.18
N ALA A 622 -2.33 15.99 5.05
CA ALA A 622 -2.42 14.53 5.00
C ALA A 622 -1.08 13.88 5.36
N ALA A 623 0.02 14.35 4.78
CA ALA A 623 1.37 13.90 5.13
C ALA A 623 1.65 14.08 6.65
N ALA A 624 1.31 15.23 7.21
CA ALA A 624 1.46 15.49 8.64
C ALA A 624 0.65 14.49 9.49
N GLU A 625 -0.57 14.15 9.07
CA GLU A 625 -1.40 13.15 9.76
C GLU A 625 -0.78 11.74 9.73
N LEU A 626 -0.20 11.34 8.59
CA LEU A 626 0.51 10.07 8.46
C LEU A 626 1.74 10.00 9.37
N TRP A 627 2.57 11.04 9.41
CA TRP A 627 3.71 11.13 10.33
C TRP A 627 3.30 11.07 11.80
N ARG A 628 2.25 11.81 12.18
CA ARG A 628 1.69 11.77 13.53
C ARG A 628 1.13 10.39 13.90
N SER A 629 0.56 9.66 12.94
CA SER A 629 0.09 8.28 13.16
C SER A 629 1.25 7.33 13.45
N LEU A 630 2.31 7.38 12.65
CA LEU A 630 3.53 6.59 12.88
C LEU A 630 4.14 6.86 14.25
N SER A 631 4.09 8.11 14.73
CA SER A 631 4.54 8.49 16.08
C SER A 631 3.73 7.82 17.21
N ARG A 632 2.40 7.71 17.05
CA ARG A 632 1.51 7.09 18.05
C ARG A 632 1.70 5.58 18.18
N ASN A 633 2.21 4.90 17.15
CA ASN A 633 2.42 3.46 17.18
C ASN A 633 3.77 3.09 17.80
N GLN A 634 3.74 2.58 19.05
CA GLN A 634 4.94 2.24 19.82
C GLN A 634 5.81 1.12 19.21
N ARG A 635 5.25 0.26 18.36
CA ARG A 635 6.02 -0.82 17.72
C ARG A 635 6.91 -0.30 16.57
N VAL A 636 6.51 0.80 15.95
CA VAL A 636 7.08 1.27 14.68
C VAL A 636 7.85 2.59 14.86
N ASN A 637 7.43 3.45 15.79
CA ASN A 637 7.97 4.79 15.93
C ASN A 637 9.51 4.83 16.08
N GLY A 638 10.13 3.89 16.81
CA GLY A 638 11.58 3.80 16.95
C GLY A 638 12.29 3.46 15.63
N GLN A 639 11.75 2.53 14.84
CA GLN A 639 12.30 2.17 13.53
C GLN A 639 12.23 3.37 12.57
N VAL A 640 11.09 4.05 12.52
CA VAL A 640 10.88 5.24 11.68
C VAL A 640 11.83 6.37 12.07
N LEU A 641 12.01 6.62 13.38
CA LEU A 641 12.96 7.63 13.87
C LEU A 641 14.41 7.32 13.46
N VAL A 642 14.82 6.05 13.48
CA VAL A 642 16.14 5.65 13.00
C VAL A 642 16.30 5.96 11.51
N GLN A 643 15.30 5.66 10.67
CA GLN A 643 15.36 5.97 9.24
C GLN A 643 15.41 7.48 8.96
N LEU A 644 14.63 8.29 9.70
CA LEU A 644 14.71 9.76 9.62
C LEU A 644 16.08 10.29 10.04
N LEU A 645 16.69 9.70 11.07
CA LEU A 645 18.06 10.03 11.49
C LEU A 645 19.10 9.72 10.40
N TRP A 646 18.92 8.64 9.63
CA TRP A 646 19.76 8.33 8.48
C TRP A 646 19.57 9.34 7.36
N ALA A 647 18.32 9.71 7.05
CA ALA A 647 18.01 10.74 6.06
C ALA A 647 18.61 12.11 6.42
N LEU A 648 18.67 12.44 7.72
CA LEU A 648 19.32 13.66 8.22
C LEU A 648 20.87 13.60 8.22
N LYS A 649 21.47 12.40 8.24
CA LYS A 649 22.94 12.21 8.29
C LYS A 649 23.59 12.00 6.91
N GLY A 650 22.81 11.66 5.88
CA GLY A 650 23.34 11.24 4.58
C GLY A 650 24.13 12.34 3.86
N SER A 651 25.38 12.04 3.50
CA SER A 651 26.33 12.93 2.81
C SER A 651 26.07 13.10 1.29
N ALA A 652 24.89 12.76 0.78
CA ALA A 652 24.58 12.78 -0.66
C ALA A 652 23.08 12.97 -1.01
N GLY A 653 22.26 13.53 -0.10
CA GLY A 653 20.87 13.88 -0.38
C GLY A 653 20.71 15.35 -0.80
N SER A 654 19.77 15.66 -1.70
CA SER A 654 19.44 17.05 -2.02
C SER A 654 18.99 17.81 -0.75
N GLN A 655 19.28 19.12 -0.64
CA GLN A 655 18.82 19.96 0.50
C GLN A 655 17.31 19.81 0.80
N LEU A 656 16.52 19.43 -0.20
CA LEU A 656 15.07 19.19 -0.12
C LEU A 656 14.71 17.96 0.73
N GLU A 657 15.52 16.89 0.69
CA GLU A 657 15.29 15.65 1.45
C GLU A 657 15.58 15.85 2.94
N ALA A 658 16.67 16.57 3.26
CA ALA A 658 16.99 16.98 4.63
C ALA A 658 15.88 17.88 5.22
N LEU A 659 15.33 18.79 4.42
CA LEU A 659 14.20 19.62 4.82
C LEU A 659 12.95 18.78 5.10
N ALA A 660 12.60 17.85 4.21
CA ALA A 660 11.46 16.95 4.38
C ALA A 660 11.63 16.07 5.63
N ALA A 661 12.82 15.54 5.88
CA ALA A 661 13.13 14.72 7.05
C ALA A 661 13.01 15.53 8.36
N THR A 662 13.45 16.79 8.34
CA THR A 662 13.34 17.70 9.50
C THR A 662 11.88 18.01 9.83
N ARG A 663 11.05 18.25 8.81
CA ARG A 663 9.60 18.46 8.98
C ARG A 663 8.91 17.20 9.50
N ALA A 664 9.18 16.04 8.89
CA ALA A 664 8.66 14.75 9.34
C ALA A 664 9.01 14.48 10.81
N LEU A 665 10.26 14.74 11.21
CA LEU A 665 10.71 14.64 12.59
C LEU A 665 9.93 15.59 13.50
N GLY A 666 9.72 16.84 13.10
CA GLY A 666 8.91 17.79 13.86
C GLY A 666 7.47 17.33 14.08
N GLU A 667 6.81 16.81 13.02
CA GLU A 667 5.45 16.28 13.11
C GLU A 667 5.35 15.05 14.02
N MET A 668 6.34 14.16 13.98
CA MET A 668 6.39 13.01 14.88
C MET A 668 6.58 13.43 16.34
N LEU A 669 7.53 14.34 16.60
CA LEU A 669 7.87 14.81 17.95
C LEU A 669 6.79 15.68 18.59
N ALA A 670 5.94 16.33 17.79
CA ALA A 670 4.80 17.10 18.29
C ALA A 670 3.75 16.23 19.00
N VAL A 671 3.77 14.91 18.79
CA VAL A 671 2.86 13.95 19.42
C VAL A 671 3.62 13.17 20.51
N SER A 672 2.99 12.98 21.67
CA SER A 672 3.61 12.32 22.82
C SER A 672 4.01 10.85 22.61
N GLY A 673 3.53 10.22 21.53
CA GLY A 673 3.70 8.79 21.25
C GLY A 673 5.16 8.34 21.11
N CYS A 674 6.05 9.21 20.62
CA CYS A 674 7.45 8.86 20.36
C CYS A 674 8.43 9.24 21.49
N ILE A 675 7.98 9.88 22.57
CA ILE A 675 8.86 10.36 23.65
C ILE A 675 9.74 9.22 24.19
N GLY A 676 9.14 8.06 24.49
CA GLY A 676 9.89 6.89 24.97
C GLY A 676 10.95 6.40 23.98
N ALA A 677 10.62 6.33 22.70
CA ALA A 677 11.53 5.91 21.63
C ALA A 677 12.67 6.92 21.41
N THR A 678 12.42 8.21 21.63
CA THR A 678 13.44 9.25 21.48
C THR A 678 14.49 9.23 22.57
N ARG A 679 14.22 8.68 23.77
CA ARG A 679 15.18 8.71 24.91
C ARG A 679 16.55 8.11 24.58
N GLY A 680 16.60 7.03 23.78
CA GLY A 680 17.85 6.40 23.36
C GLY A 680 18.67 7.23 22.37
N PHE A 681 18.01 8.08 21.58
CA PHE A 681 18.62 8.87 20.51
C PHE A 681 18.57 10.39 20.77
N TYR A 682 18.04 10.80 21.91
CA TYR A 682 17.78 12.20 22.27
C TYR A 682 19.03 13.07 22.10
N PRO A 683 20.22 12.68 22.61
CA PRO A 683 21.38 13.54 22.49
C PRO A 683 21.90 13.63 21.05
N HIS A 684 21.74 12.56 20.26
CA HIS A 684 22.05 12.58 18.84
C HIS A 684 21.12 13.51 18.05
N LEU A 685 19.81 13.41 18.27
CA LEU A 685 18.79 14.25 17.61
C LEU A 685 19.00 15.73 17.95
N LEU A 686 19.26 16.03 19.22
CA LEU A 686 19.55 17.38 19.71
C LEU A 686 20.77 17.97 18.98
N LEU A 687 21.86 17.20 18.88
CA LEU A 687 23.08 17.67 18.21
C LEU A 687 22.87 17.86 16.71
N VAL A 688 22.16 16.96 16.04
CA VAL A 688 21.88 17.07 14.59
C VAL A 688 21.07 18.32 14.28
N LEU A 689 19.96 18.55 15.00
CA LEU A 689 19.11 19.73 14.77
C LEU A 689 19.84 21.05 15.05
N VAL A 690 20.66 21.10 16.10
CA VAL A 690 21.42 22.32 16.42
C VAL A 690 22.56 22.54 15.43
N THR A 691 23.27 21.49 14.99
CA THR A 691 24.30 21.62 13.94
C THR A 691 23.69 22.06 12.60
N GLN A 692 22.52 21.52 12.24
CA GLN A 692 21.81 21.92 11.03
C GLN A 692 21.38 23.40 11.06
N LEU A 693 20.96 23.91 12.23
CA LEU A 693 20.72 25.35 12.39
C LEU A 693 21.99 26.19 12.19
N HIS A 694 23.17 25.65 12.53
CA HIS A 694 24.46 26.33 12.32
C HIS A 694 24.78 26.42 10.82
N GLU A 695 24.64 25.30 10.10
CA GLU A 695 24.87 25.23 8.65
C GLU A 695 23.94 26.21 7.90
N LEU A 696 22.65 26.19 8.23
CA LEU A 696 21.64 27.08 7.64
C LEU A 696 21.87 28.56 7.94
N ALA A 697 22.46 28.87 9.10
CA ALA A 697 22.79 30.25 9.46
C ALA A 697 23.99 30.77 8.66
N TRP A 698 24.85 29.91 8.13
CA TRP A 698 26.07 30.29 7.42
C TRP A 698 25.93 30.27 5.89
N ASP A 699 24.99 29.49 5.34
CA ASP A 699 24.75 29.29 3.89
C ASP A 699 24.07 30.48 3.15
N SER A 700 24.30 31.72 3.59
CA SER A 700 23.67 32.90 2.98
C SER A 700 24.29 33.26 1.61
N HIS A 701 23.60 32.93 0.52
CA HIS A 701 23.64 33.70 -0.73
C HIS A 701 23.13 35.14 -0.48
N PRO A 702 23.56 36.15 -1.27
CA PRO A 702 23.30 37.57 -0.98
C PRO A 702 21.80 37.93 -1.05
N PRO A 703 21.37 38.99 -0.32
CA PRO A 703 19.97 39.38 -0.28
C PRO A 703 19.64 40.28 -1.47
N ASP A 704 19.06 39.72 -2.52
CA ASP A 704 18.27 40.49 -3.48
C ASP A 704 16.81 40.04 -3.45
N THR A 705 15.92 41.04 -3.44
CA THR A 705 14.43 41.02 -3.48
C THR A 705 13.70 41.07 -2.11
N PRO A 706 12.53 41.73 -2.02
CA PRO A 706 12.43 43.11 -1.52
C PRO A 706 11.72 43.20 -0.16
N LYS A 707 11.93 44.34 0.51
CA LYS A 707 11.18 44.77 1.70
C LYS A 707 9.68 44.88 1.40
N VAL A 708 8.87 43.93 1.88
CA VAL A 708 7.47 44.16 2.24
C VAL A 708 7.13 43.33 3.49
N TRP A 709 7.28 43.92 4.67
CA TRP A 709 6.52 43.51 5.84
C TRP A 709 5.19 44.28 5.83
N ALA A 710 4.16 43.65 5.27
CA ALA A 710 2.76 44.06 5.46
C ALA A 710 2.08 43.05 6.42
N PRO A 711 1.37 43.51 7.47
CA PRO A 711 0.77 42.65 8.46
C PRO A 711 -0.61 42.19 8.01
N SER A 712 -0.69 41.22 7.09
CA SER A 712 -1.98 40.62 6.74
C SER A 712 -1.82 39.28 6.02
N HIS A 713 -1.34 38.25 6.72
CA HIS A 713 -1.70 36.83 6.56
C HIS A 713 -1.14 36.06 7.77
N ARG A 714 -2.01 35.37 8.54
CA ARG A 714 -1.56 34.49 9.63
C ARG A 714 -0.93 33.23 9.04
N GLY A 715 0.40 33.16 9.07
CA GLY A 715 1.22 31.96 8.81
C GLY A 715 2.54 32.34 8.15
N PRO A 716 3.72 32.17 8.79
CA PRO A 716 4.99 32.52 8.15
C PRO A 716 5.35 31.48 7.06
N PRO A 717 5.98 31.90 5.94
CA PRO A 717 6.53 30.95 4.98
C PRO A 717 7.64 30.13 5.68
N HIS A 718 7.42 28.82 5.82
CA HIS A 718 8.28 27.94 6.63
C HIS A 718 9.66 27.72 6.01
N SER A 719 10.61 28.61 6.31
CA SER A 719 12.03 28.40 6.01
C SER A 719 12.55 27.12 6.67
N HIS A 720 13.61 26.53 6.12
CA HIS A 720 14.25 25.34 6.68
C HIS A 720 14.63 25.54 8.15
N ALA A 721 15.21 26.71 8.47
CA ALA A 721 15.56 27.08 9.83
C ALA A 721 14.35 27.13 10.78
N SER A 722 13.18 27.62 10.31
CA SER A 722 11.95 27.61 11.11
C SER A 722 11.48 26.18 11.39
N CYS A 723 11.60 25.26 10.44
CA CYS A 723 11.21 23.86 10.62
C CYS A 723 12.14 23.15 11.62
N THR A 724 13.44 23.35 11.49
CA THR A 724 14.45 22.79 12.40
C THR A 724 14.25 23.32 13.83
N LEU A 725 13.90 24.59 13.97
CA LEU A 725 13.61 25.22 15.26
C LEU A 725 12.36 24.62 15.94
N GLU A 726 11.28 24.42 15.20
CA GLU A 726 10.06 23.82 15.76
C GLU A 726 10.26 22.34 16.10
N ALA A 727 11.00 21.58 15.28
CA ALA A 727 11.39 20.20 15.61
C ALA A 727 12.23 20.14 16.90
N LEU A 728 13.15 21.10 17.08
CA LEU A 728 13.96 21.22 18.30
C LEU A 728 13.10 21.56 19.53
N LYS A 729 12.15 22.50 19.43
CA LYS A 729 11.20 22.82 20.50
C LYS A 729 10.33 21.61 20.87
N ALA A 730 9.87 20.86 19.88
CA ALA A 730 9.09 19.65 20.08
C ALA A 730 9.91 18.57 20.82
N LEU A 731 11.16 18.34 20.41
CA LEU A 731 12.09 17.41 21.09
C LEU A 731 12.27 17.75 22.57
N LEU A 732 12.55 19.02 22.88
CA LEU A 732 12.77 19.48 24.26
C LEU A 732 11.49 19.43 25.09
N SER A 733 10.34 19.75 24.50
CA SER A 733 9.05 19.74 25.20
C SER A 733 8.56 18.33 25.50
N GLY A 734 8.83 17.38 24.60
CA GLY A 734 8.38 15.99 24.69
C GLY A 734 8.99 15.25 25.88
N ASP A 735 10.29 15.38 26.14
CA ASP A 735 10.95 14.64 27.23
C ASP A 735 11.00 15.42 28.57
N GLY A 736 9.94 16.19 28.86
CA GLY A 736 9.79 16.90 30.14
C GLY A 736 10.63 18.18 30.28
N GLY A 737 11.38 18.57 29.24
CA GLY A 737 12.23 19.77 29.21
C GLY A 737 11.48 21.09 28.94
N ARG A 738 10.20 21.22 29.32
CA ARG A 738 9.41 22.45 29.10
C ARG A 738 10.06 23.70 29.72
N MET A 739 10.75 23.53 30.85
CA MET A 739 11.51 24.59 31.48
C MET A 739 12.70 25.05 30.62
N VAL A 740 13.38 24.13 29.92
CA VAL A 740 14.45 24.47 28.97
C VAL A 740 13.91 25.38 27.86
N VAL A 741 12.74 25.04 27.29
CA VAL A 741 12.08 25.85 26.27
C VAL A 741 11.71 27.24 26.80
N THR A 742 11.17 27.30 28.02
CA THR A 742 10.79 28.55 28.68
C THR A 742 12.00 29.46 28.93
N CYS A 743 13.11 28.90 29.43
CA CYS A 743 14.36 29.62 29.63
C CYS A 743 14.95 30.14 28.31
N MET A 744 14.90 29.32 27.26
CA MET A 744 15.35 29.73 25.93
C MET A 744 14.52 30.87 25.35
N GLU A 745 13.21 30.88 25.58
CA GLU A 745 12.32 31.97 25.16
C GLU A 745 12.66 33.28 25.89
N GLN A 746 12.73 33.23 27.23
CA GLN A 746 13.02 34.40 28.08
C GLN A 746 14.40 35.01 27.80
N ALA A 747 15.41 34.18 27.50
CA ALA A 747 16.76 34.63 27.18
C ALA A 747 16.93 35.09 25.71
N GLY A 748 15.88 35.00 24.89
CA GLY A 748 15.97 35.23 23.44
C GLY A 748 16.87 34.22 22.71
N GLY A 749 17.11 33.05 23.32
CA GLY A 749 18.03 32.03 22.83
C GLY A 749 17.64 31.43 21.48
N TRP A 750 16.33 31.33 21.18
CA TRP A 750 15.84 30.84 19.88
C TRP A 750 16.26 31.73 18.71
N ARG A 751 16.13 33.05 18.87
CA ARG A 751 16.58 34.01 17.86
C ARG A 751 18.10 33.93 17.66
N ARG A 752 18.85 33.73 18.74
CA ARG A 752 20.31 33.59 18.69
C ARG A 752 20.75 32.31 17.97
N LEU A 753 20.07 31.19 18.19
CA LEU A 753 20.36 29.90 17.54
C LEU A 753 20.21 29.94 16.02
N VAL A 754 19.36 30.81 15.47
CA VAL A 754 19.16 30.94 14.01
C VAL A 754 20.10 31.98 13.38
N GLY A 755 20.74 32.84 14.18
CA GLY A 755 21.58 33.93 13.68
C GLY A 755 23.04 33.51 13.39
N ALA A 756 23.56 33.87 12.22
CA ALA A 756 24.93 33.54 11.76
C ALA A 756 26.04 33.88 12.76
N ARG A 757 25.95 35.06 13.39
CA ARG A 757 26.97 35.55 14.34
C ARG A 757 26.66 35.23 15.80
N THR A 758 25.46 34.73 16.10
CA THR A 758 24.96 34.50 17.46
C THR A 758 24.68 33.03 17.75
N HIS A 759 24.81 32.13 16.76
CA HIS A 759 24.47 30.72 16.86
C HIS A 759 25.11 30.06 18.08
N LEU A 760 26.43 30.19 18.22
CA LEU A 760 27.19 29.58 19.33
C LEU A 760 26.80 30.13 20.70
N GLU A 761 26.38 31.40 20.80
CA GLU A 761 25.82 31.95 22.03
C GLU A 761 24.47 31.31 22.36
N GLY A 762 23.63 31.09 21.34
CA GLY A 762 22.40 30.32 21.46
C GLY A 762 22.65 28.89 21.94
N VAL A 763 23.70 28.23 21.45
CA VAL A 763 24.11 26.89 21.90
C VAL A 763 24.54 26.90 23.37
N LEU A 764 25.30 27.91 23.80
CA LEU A 764 25.71 28.06 25.20
C LEU A 764 24.52 28.32 26.14
N LEU A 765 23.52 29.10 25.71
CA LEU A 765 22.27 29.30 26.45
C LEU A 765 21.48 27.99 26.55
N LEU A 766 21.36 27.24 25.45
CA LEU A 766 20.69 25.96 25.43
C LEU A 766 21.38 24.94 26.35
N ALA A 767 22.72 24.84 26.29
CA ALA A 767 23.50 24.01 27.18
C ALA A 767 23.30 24.40 28.65
N SER A 768 23.23 25.70 28.95
CA SER A 768 23.00 26.20 30.32
C SER A 768 21.59 25.85 30.82
N ALA A 769 20.57 26.00 29.98
CA ALA A 769 19.20 25.63 30.29
C ALA A 769 19.05 24.11 30.50
N LEU A 770 19.73 23.28 29.69
CA LEU A 770 19.79 21.83 29.87
C LEU A 770 20.47 21.45 31.19
N VAL A 771 21.58 22.12 31.56
CA VAL A 771 22.26 21.89 32.84
C VAL A 771 21.36 22.23 34.04
N ALA A 772 20.51 23.25 33.92
CA ALA A 772 19.63 23.68 35.00
C ALA A 772 18.36 22.83 35.14
N HIS A 773 17.83 22.28 34.04
CA HIS A 773 16.47 21.74 34.00
C HIS A 773 16.32 20.37 33.30
N ALA A 774 17.38 19.77 32.77
CA ALA A 774 17.33 18.48 32.06
C ALA A 774 18.65 17.68 32.24
N ASP A 775 18.92 17.28 33.48
CA ASP A 775 20.20 16.67 33.87
C ASP A 775 20.38 15.20 33.41
N HIS A 776 19.28 14.47 33.21
CA HIS A 776 19.26 13.06 32.82
C HIS A 776 19.86 12.76 31.45
N HIS A 777 19.84 13.72 30.52
CA HIS A 777 20.41 13.57 29.16
C HIS A 777 21.87 13.96 29.04
N LEU A 778 22.41 14.67 30.03
CA LEU A 778 23.73 15.32 29.90
C LEU A 778 24.85 14.29 29.71
N ARG A 779 24.72 13.09 30.28
CA ARG A 779 25.73 12.03 30.15
C ARG A 779 25.83 11.50 28.72
N GLY A 780 24.69 11.19 28.10
CA GLY A 780 24.64 10.73 26.71
C GLY A 780 25.08 11.83 25.75
N LEU A 781 24.59 13.06 25.97
CA LEU A 781 25.01 14.24 25.19
C LEU A 781 26.52 14.45 25.26
N PHE A 782 27.10 14.33 26.44
CA PHE A 782 28.54 14.49 26.61
C PHE A 782 29.35 13.40 25.90
N ALA A 783 28.87 12.15 25.89
CA ALA A 783 29.51 11.06 25.15
C ALA A 783 29.50 11.32 23.63
N ASP A 784 28.35 11.74 23.09
CA ASP A 784 28.16 11.98 21.65
C ASP A 784 28.94 13.19 21.12
N LEU A 785 29.30 14.12 22.02
CA LEU A 785 30.12 15.28 21.69
C LEU A 785 31.59 14.91 21.44
N LEU A 786 32.16 13.94 22.17
CA LEU A 786 33.60 13.68 22.17
C LEU A 786 34.18 13.35 20.78
N PRO A 787 33.54 12.52 19.94
CA PRO A 787 33.99 12.28 18.56
C PRO A 787 33.89 13.55 17.70
N ARG A 788 32.82 14.34 17.87
CA ARG A 788 32.53 15.55 17.06
C ARG A 788 33.49 16.70 17.32
N LEU A 789 34.14 16.73 18.48
CA LEU A 789 35.21 17.70 18.78
C LEU A 789 36.42 17.57 17.85
N ARG A 790 36.54 16.45 17.12
CA ARG A 790 37.59 16.20 16.11
C ARG A 790 37.06 16.22 14.67
N SER A 791 35.81 16.66 14.46
CA SER A 791 35.23 16.70 13.11
C SER A 791 35.98 17.67 12.19
N THR A 792 36.07 17.33 10.91
CA THR A 792 36.58 18.23 9.84
C THR A 792 35.53 19.28 9.44
N ASP A 793 34.26 19.05 9.78
CA ASP A 793 33.18 20.01 9.56
C ASP A 793 33.22 21.12 10.62
N ASN A 794 33.36 22.36 10.18
CA ASN A 794 33.45 23.53 11.07
C ASN A 794 32.18 23.76 11.88
N ALA A 795 31.00 23.61 11.29
CA ALA A 795 29.72 23.80 11.98
C ALA A 795 29.55 22.75 13.07
N GLN A 796 29.80 21.47 12.73
CA GLN A 796 29.73 20.36 13.67
C GLN A 796 30.76 20.49 14.80
N ARG A 797 32.01 20.84 14.46
CA ARG A 797 33.12 21.00 15.42
C ARG A 797 32.83 22.15 16.39
N LEU A 798 32.49 23.34 15.90
CA LEU A 798 32.26 24.52 16.73
C LEU A 798 30.99 24.38 17.60
N THR A 799 29.90 23.82 17.06
CA THR A 799 28.69 23.51 17.85
C THR A 799 29.00 22.51 18.96
N ALA A 800 29.80 21.47 18.66
CA ALA A 800 30.22 20.51 19.68
C ALA A 800 31.12 21.14 20.75
N MET A 801 32.02 22.03 20.37
CA MET A 801 32.88 22.78 21.30
C MET A 801 32.07 23.71 22.20
N ALA A 802 31.03 24.36 21.67
CA ALA A 802 30.12 25.22 22.44
C ALA A 802 29.30 24.41 23.46
N PHE A 803 28.71 23.28 23.05
CA PHE A 803 28.02 22.38 23.97
C PHE A 803 28.98 21.82 25.04
N PHE A 804 30.16 21.32 24.65
CA PHE A 804 31.16 20.82 25.59
C PHE A 804 31.50 21.89 26.63
N THR A 805 31.74 23.12 26.18
CA THR A 805 32.01 24.28 27.03
C THR A 805 30.85 24.57 27.99
N GLY A 806 29.61 24.63 27.49
CA GLY A 806 28.43 24.93 28.30
C GLY A 806 28.13 23.85 29.34
N LEU A 807 28.29 22.57 28.99
CA LEU A 807 28.02 21.43 29.86
C LEU A 807 28.98 21.30 31.04
N LEU A 808 30.19 21.89 30.97
CA LEU A 808 31.15 21.91 32.09
C LEU A 808 30.62 22.66 33.33
N GLN A 809 29.55 23.44 33.19
CA GLN A 809 28.83 24.07 34.31
C GLN A 809 28.20 23.02 35.24
N SER A 810 27.86 21.84 34.71
CA SER A 810 27.27 20.73 35.47
C SER A 810 28.35 19.92 36.19
N ARG A 811 28.17 19.73 37.51
CA ARG A 811 29.07 18.92 38.34
C ARG A 811 29.14 17.45 37.89
N PRO A 812 28.02 16.74 37.63
CA PRO A 812 28.03 15.40 37.08
C PRO A 812 28.81 15.29 35.76
N THR A 813 28.56 16.20 34.82
CA THR A 813 29.17 16.17 33.48
C THR A 813 30.67 16.45 33.54
N ALA A 814 31.08 17.40 34.37
CA ALA A 814 32.50 17.70 34.60
C ALA A 814 33.29 16.57 35.28
N ARG A 815 32.63 15.54 35.85
CA ARG A 815 33.27 14.34 36.42
C ARG A 815 33.39 13.18 35.43
N LEU A 816 32.78 13.27 34.24
CA LEU A 816 32.81 12.19 33.24
C LEU A 816 34.19 12.00 32.59
N LEU A 817 35.03 13.04 32.59
CA LEU A 817 36.43 12.95 32.18
C LEU A 817 37.36 13.31 33.35
N ARG A 818 38.57 12.73 33.30
CA ARG A 818 39.68 13.14 34.15
C ARG A 818 39.99 14.62 33.93
N GLU A 819 40.37 15.32 35.01
CA GLU A 819 40.51 16.77 35.01
C GLU A 819 41.64 17.23 34.07
N GLU A 820 42.71 16.44 34.02
CA GLU A 820 43.88 16.63 33.18
C GLU A 820 43.49 16.65 31.70
N VAL A 821 42.60 15.74 31.28
CA VAL A 821 42.14 15.62 29.89
C VAL A 821 41.28 16.82 29.47
N ILE A 822 40.44 17.33 30.38
CA ILE A 822 39.64 18.54 30.11
C ILE A 822 40.56 19.76 30.00
N LEU A 823 41.55 19.88 30.90
CA LEU A 823 42.51 20.98 30.93
C LEU A 823 43.44 20.98 29.72
N GLU A 824 43.98 19.83 29.34
CA GLU A 824 44.79 19.68 28.12
C GLU A 824 44.01 20.12 26.88
N ARG A 825 42.74 19.71 26.78
CA ARG A 825 41.89 20.07 25.64
C ARG A 825 41.58 21.57 25.59
N LEU A 826 41.19 22.17 26.72
CA LEU A 826 40.92 23.61 26.77
C LEU A 826 42.19 24.43 26.54
N ARG A 827 43.37 23.96 26.97
CA ARG A 827 44.66 24.60 26.66
C ARG A 827 45.02 24.48 25.19
N ALA A 828 44.79 23.33 24.56
CA ALA A 828 44.99 23.19 23.13
C ALA A 828 44.14 24.20 22.35
N TRP A 829 42.89 24.42 22.77
CA TRP A 829 42.01 25.42 22.17
C TRP A 829 42.43 26.87 22.43
N GLN A 830 43.16 27.15 23.53
CA GLN A 830 43.73 28.50 23.76
C GLN A 830 44.83 28.85 22.74
N GLY A 831 45.54 27.85 22.22
CA GLY A 831 46.58 28.02 21.20
C GLY A 831 46.04 28.03 19.76
N ASP A 832 44.73 27.93 19.56
CA ASP A 832 44.11 27.89 18.24
C ASP A 832 44.10 29.29 17.60
N PRO A 833 44.40 29.44 16.29
CA PRO A 833 44.37 30.74 15.61
C PRO A 833 42.97 31.38 15.56
N GLU A 834 41.91 30.59 15.64
CA GLU A 834 40.53 31.08 15.52
C GLU A 834 40.04 31.73 16.83
N PRO A 835 39.70 33.04 16.85
CA PRO A 835 39.23 33.73 18.05
C PRO A 835 38.01 33.06 18.70
N THR A 836 37.13 32.49 17.88
CA THR A 836 35.93 31.78 18.35
C THR A 836 36.28 30.53 19.17
N VAL A 837 37.33 29.79 18.78
CA VAL A 837 37.80 28.60 19.52
C VAL A 837 38.43 29.01 20.84
N ARG A 838 39.28 30.05 20.83
CA ARG A 838 39.90 30.60 22.04
C ARG A 838 38.85 31.12 23.02
N TRP A 839 37.78 31.73 22.51
CA TRP A 839 36.64 32.21 23.30
C TRP A 839 35.91 31.07 24.02
N LEU A 840 35.54 30.01 23.31
CA LEU A 840 34.92 28.82 23.91
C LEU A 840 35.82 28.20 24.98
N ALA A 841 37.13 28.16 24.72
CA ALA A 841 38.09 27.66 25.69
C ALA A 841 38.14 28.50 26.97
N LEU A 842 38.13 29.83 26.88
CA LEU A 842 38.14 30.73 28.04
C LEU A 842 36.87 30.56 28.88
N LEU A 843 35.71 30.46 28.22
CA LEU A 843 34.43 30.17 28.87
C LEU A 843 34.47 28.81 29.59
N GLY A 844 35.03 27.79 28.95
CA GLY A 844 35.17 26.44 29.50
C GLY A 844 36.05 26.41 30.74
N LEU A 845 37.17 27.12 30.72
CA LEU A 845 38.03 27.32 31.89
C LEU A 845 37.28 28.01 33.03
N GLY A 846 36.47 29.02 32.72
CA GLY A 846 35.60 29.70 33.67
C GLY A 846 34.52 28.79 34.28
N HIS A 847 33.92 27.90 33.49
CA HIS A 847 32.95 26.91 33.99
C HIS A 847 33.61 25.83 34.85
N LEU A 848 34.80 25.36 34.47
CA LEU A 848 35.57 24.39 35.25
C LEU A 848 35.90 24.92 36.65
N ALA A 849 36.22 26.22 36.76
CA ALA A 849 36.46 26.90 38.03
C ALA A 849 35.25 26.89 38.98
N LEU A 850 34.04 26.54 38.50
CA LEU A 850 32.85 26.42 39.34
C LEU A 850 32.76 25.09 40.14
N ASN A 851 33.61 24.11 39.85
CA ASN A 851 33.54 22.78 40.46
C ASN A 851 34.43 22.64 41.71
N ARG A 852 33.85 22.19 42.84
CA ARG A 852 34.46 22.21 44.21
C ARG A 852 35.82 21.51 44.35
N GLY A 853 36.12 20.50 43.53
CA GLY A 853 37.40 19.76 43.56
C GLY A 853 38.53 20.40 42.76
N LYS A 854 38.22 21.37 41.88
CA LYS A 854 39.10 21.76 40.76
C LYS A 854 39.87 23.07 40.97
N VAL A 855 39.81 23.66 42.17
CA VAL A 855 40.49 24.92 42.52
C VAL A 855 42.01 24.76 42.64
N ARG A 856 42.52 23.53 42.81
CA ARG A 856 43.97 23.25 42.83
C ARG A 856 44.69 23.66 41.53
N HIS A 857 43.95 23.70 40.43
CA HIS A 857 44.43 24.15 39.13
C HIS A 857 44.19 25.65 38.87
N ALA A 858 43.55 26.41 39.77
CA ALA A 858 43.24 27.82 39.52
C ALA A 858 44.48 28.63 39.16
N THR A 859 45.61 28.39 39.81
CA THR A 859 46.90 29.03 39.52
C THR A 859 47.44 28.67 38.13
N THR A 860 47.18 27.44 37.64
CA THR A 860 47.61 27.00 36.31
C THR A 860 46.72 27.51 35.18
N LEU A 861 45.56 28.09 35.50
CA LEU A 861 44.66 28.75 34.56
C LEU A 861 44.92 30.25 34.42
N LEU A 862 45.56 30.88 35.43
CA LEU A 862 45.78 32.31 35.47
C LEU A 862 46.56 32.86 34.27
N PRO A 863 47.65 32.24 33.78
CA PRO A 863 48.39 32.79 32.65
C PRO A 863 47.54 32.94 31.38
N ALA A 864 46.71 31.94 31.06
CA ALA A 864 45.82 31.98 29.91
C ALA A 864 44.71 33.04 30.07
N LEU A 865 44.09 33.12 31.25
CA LEU A 865 43.04 34.11 31.53
C LEU A 865 43.57 35.54 31.55
N LEU A 866 44.76 35.77 32.10
CA LEU A 866 45.39 37.09 32.18
C LEU A 866 45.94 37.54 30.82
N GLY A 867 46.43 36.61 29.99
CA GLY A 867 46.87 36.88 28.62
C GLY A 867 45.73 37.37 27.72
N ALA A 868 44.55 36.75 27.85
CA ALA A 868 43.37 37.11 27.06
C ALA A 868 42.80 38.51 27.36
N LEU A 869 43.19 39.15 28.48
CA LEU A 869 42.78 40.52 28.80
C LEU A 869 43.38 41.58 27.87
N GLY A 870 44.45 41.25 27.14
CA GLY A 870 45.10 42.14 26.16
C GLY A 870 44.64 41.92 24.71
N GLU A 871 43.67 41.05 24.47
CA GLU A 871 43.20 40.70 23.11
C GLU A 871 42.23 41.75 22.52
N GLY A 872 42.28 41.90 21.19
CA GLY A 872 41.42 42.83 20.46
C GLY A 872 39.95 42.40 20.36
N ASP A 873 39.63 41.10 20.42
CA ASP A 873 38.25 40.60 20.36
C ASP A 873 37.54 40.81 21.73
N PRO A 874 36.45 41.61 21.80
CA PRO A 874 35.70 41.83 23.05
C PRO A 874 35.27 40.53 23.72
N ARG A 875 34.89 39.51 22.93
CA ARG A 875 34.37 38.24 23.46
C ARG A 875 35.43 37.50 24.27
N LEU A 876 36.70 37.57 23.84
CA LEU A 876 37.83 36.97 24.56
C LEU A 876 38.06 37.67 25.90
N VAL A 877 38.06 39.00 25.89
CA VAL A 877 38.26 39.81 27.09
C VAL A 877 37.11 39.59 28.08
N ASP A 878 35.86 39.60 27.61
CA ASP A 878 34.68 39.33 28.43
C ASP A 878 34.66 37.92 29.02
N ALA A 879 35.00 36.90 28.21
CA ALA A 879 35.10 35.53 28.68
C ALA A 879 36.18 35.37 29.76
N ALA A 880 37.33 36.02 29.58
CA ALA A 880 38.42 36.04 30.55
C ALA A 880 38.03 36.75 31.85
N LEU A 881 37.43 37.94 31.77
CA LEU A 881 36.92 38.70 32.92
C LEU A 881 35.86 37.90 33.68
N GLY A 882 34.92 37.28 32.97
CA GLY A 882 33.90 36.40 33.54
C GLY A 882 34.49 35.15 34.20
N ALA A 883 35.48 34.50 33.58
CA ALA A 883 36.18 33.35 34.15
C ALA A 883 36.94 33.72 35.43
N LEU A 884 37.69 34.83 35.43
CA LEU A 884 38.37 35.36 36.61
C LEU A 884 37.38 35.68 37.74
N ARG A 885 36.23 36.27 37.40
CA ARG A 885 35.16 36.54 38.36
C ARG A 885 34.66 35.25 39.00
N ARG A 886 34.43 34.19 38.22
CA ARG A 886 34.01 32.86 38.72
C ARG A 886 35.06 32.18 39.60
N VAL A 887 36.35 32.32 39.26
CA VAL A 887 37.47 31.84 40.11
C VAL A 887 37.41 32.54 41.48
N LEU A 888 37.17 33.85 41.52
CA LEU A 888 37.10 34.63 42.75
C LEU A 888 35.92 34.26 43.66
N LEU A 889 34.80 33.79 43.09
CA LEU A 889 33.64 33.32 43.87
C LEU A 889 33.96 32.10 44.75
N ARG A 890 35.12 31.46 44.57
CA ARG A 890 35.50 30.26 45.33
C ARG A 890 36.16 30.59 46.69
N PRO A 891 35.89 29.82 47.76
CA PRO A 891 36.44 30.06 49.09
C PRO A 891 37.97 30.18 49.14
N GLN A 892 38.68 29.37 48.35
CA GLN A 892 40.15 29.26 48.31
C GLN A 892 40.81 30.13 47.21
N ALA A 893 40.09 31.09 46.63
CA ALA A 893 40.61 31.90 45.52
C ALA A 893 41.87 32.70 45.92
N PRO A 894 42.91 32.77 45.07
CA PRO A 894 44.16 33.46 45.38
C PRO A 894 44.02 34.98 45.20
N VAL A 895 43.18 35.63 46.02
CA VAL A 895 42.83 37.06 45.91
C VAL A 895 44.07 37.96 45.93
N ARG A 896 45.09 37.63 46.74
CA ARG A 896 46.35 38.40 46.80
C ARG A 896 47.12 38.38 45.46
N LEU A 897 47.28 37.19 44.88
CA LEU A 897 47.98 37.00 43.60
C LEU A 897 47.23 37.68 42.46
N LEU A 898 45.92 37.44 42.38
CA LEU A 898 45.05 38.06 41.37
C LEU A 898 45.04 39.59 41.47
N SER A 899 45.02 40.15 42.69
CA SER A 899 45.07 41.61 42.88
C SER A 899 46.41 42.20 42.43
N ALA A 900 47.51 41.45 42.50
CA ALA A 900 48.82 41.89 42.02
C ALA A 900 48.90 41.81 40.48
N GLU A 901 48.46 40.71 39.89
CA GLU A 901 48.48 40.46 38.45
C GLU A 901 47.49 41.32 37.64
N LEU A 902 46.33 41.63 38.23
CA LEU A 902 45.31 42.48 37.60
C LEU A 902 45.62 43.97 37.76
N ARG A 903 46.55 44.34 38.65
CA ARG A 903 46.87 45.74 38.91
C ARG A 903 47.28 46.54 37.66
N PRO A 904 48.16 46.03 36.78
CA PRO A 904 48.50 46.74 35.53
C PRO A 904 47.46 46.55 34.41
N ARG A 905 46.60 45.52 34.49
CA ARG A 905 45.74 45.08 33.37
C ARG A 905 44.29 45.51 33.49
N LEU A 906 43.75 45.64 34.70
CA LEU A 906 42.33 45.92 34.95
C LEU A 906 41.96 47.40 34.80
N PRO A 907 42.74 48.38 35.32
CA PRO A 907 42.41 49.80 35.17
C PRO A 907 42.13 50.26 33.73
N PRO A 908 42.93 49.91 32.69
CA PRO A 908 42.62 50.34 31.32
C PRO A 908 41.34 49.71 30.77
N LEU A 909 40.90 48.56 31.29
CA LEU A 909 39.65 47.89 30.86
C LEU A 909 38.39 48.56 31.42
N LEU A 910 38.50 49.31 32.53
CA LEU A 910 37.39 50.15 33.01
C LEU A 910 37.10 51.31 32.05
N ASP A 911 38.07 51.64 31.18
CA ASP A 911 37.98 52.69 30.16
C ASP A 911 38.01 52.18 28.73
N ASP A 912 37.76 50.89 28.56
CA ASP A 912 37.70 50.28 27.25
C ASP A 912 36.60 50.91 26.40
N ALA A 913 36.85 51.09 25.10
CA ALA A 913 35.85 51.60 24.17
C ALA A 913 34.62 50.67 24.07
N ARG A 914 34.79 49.39 24.42
CA ARG A 914 33.79 48.33 24.30
C ARG A 914 32.93 48.25 25.56
N ASP A 915 31.63 48.46 25.41
CA ASP A 915 30.68 48.61 26.53
C ASP A 915 30.58 47.35 27.41
N SER A 916 30.63 46.15 26.82
CA SER A 916 30.57 44.87 27.54
C SER A 916 31.82 44.63 28.39
N VAL A 917 33.00 44.96 27.85
CA VAL A 917 34.29 44.83 28.52
C VAL A 917 34.34 45.76 29.74
N ARG A 918 33.86 47.00 29.62
CA ARG A 918 33.77 47.93 30.75
C ARG A 918 32.90 47.37 31.88
N ALA A 919 31.67 46.95 31.57
CA ALA A 919 30.76 46.36 32.55
C ALA A 919 31.36 45.11 33.25
N SER A 920 31.94 44.20 32.46
CA SER A 920 32.61 42.99 32.96
C SER A 920 33.81 43.30 33.85
N ALA A 921 34.62 44.29 33.50
CA ALA A 921 35.81 44.69 34.24
C ALA A 921 35.45 45.33 35.58
N VAL A 922 34.43 46.19 35.59
CA VAL A 922 33.84 46.76 36.79
C VAL A 922 33.28 45.66 37.69
N GLY A 923 32.50 44.72 37.14
CA GLY A 923 31.95 43.60 37.88
C GLY A 923 33.01 42.65 38.48
N LEU A 924 34.15 42.46 37.79
CA LEU A 924 35.30 41.72 38.30
C LEU A 924 35.93 42.44 39.50
N LEU A 925 36.14 43.76 39.40
CA LEU A 925 36.65 44.59 40.49
C LEU A 925 35.75 44.52 41.72
N GLY A 926 34.43 44.69 41.55
CA GLY A 926 33.48 44.55 42.66
C GLY A 926 33.53 43.16 43.32
N THR A 927 33.76 42.11 42.54
CA THR A 927 33.93 40.75 43.07
C THR A 927 35.25 40.59 43.84
N LEU A 928 36.35 41.18 43.36
CA LEU A 928 37.64 41.23 44.08
C LEU A 928 37.50 41.93 45.43
N VAL A 929 36.85 43.10 45.46
CA VAL A 929 36.63 43.87 46.70
C VAL A 929 35.83 43.04 47.70
N ARG A 930 34.72 42.45 47.27
CA ARG A 930 33.87 41.61 48.14
C ARG A 930 34.64 40.42 48.72
N ARG A 931 35.51 39.76 47.93
CA ARG A 931 36.26 38.57 48.36
C ARG A 931 37.54 38.89 49.13
N GLY A 932 38.11 40.07 48.93
CA GLY A 932 39.32 40.52 49.61
C GLY A 932 39.10 41.21 50.96
N ARG A 933 37.84 41.44 51.35
CA ARG A 933 37.46 41.86 52.70
C ARG A 933 37.83 40.75 53.69
N GLY A 934 38.81 41.00 54.56
CA GLY A 934 39.00 40.17 55.73
C GLY A 934 37.77 40.32 56.64
N GLY A 935 37.47 39.34 57.49
CA GLY A 935 36.33 39.44 58.42
C GLY A 935 36.28 40.78 59.16
N LEU A 936 35.12 41.12 59.74
CA LEU A 936 34.62 42.41 60.28
C LEU A 936 35.60 43.49 60.83
N ARG A 937 36.88 43.21 61.06
CA ARG A 937 37.90 44.15 61.57
C ARG A 937 39.18 44.27 60.72
N VAL A 938 39.30 43.60 59.58
CA VAL A 938 40.51 43.67 58.72
C VAL A 938 40.14 44.26 57.34
N GLY A 939 40.45 45.54 57.14
CA GLY A 939 40.28 46.23 55.86
C GLY A 939 41.06 45.61 54.69
N LEU A 940 40.95 46.19 53.50
CA LEU A 940 41.56 45.64 52.28
C LEU A 940 43.09 45.47 52.39
N ARG A 941 43.58 44.29 52.00
CA ARG A 941 45.02 43.96 51.98
C ARG A 941 45.78 44.82 50.95
N ARG A 942 47.04 45.16 51.22
CA ARG A 942 47.87 46.14 50.46
C ARG A 942 47.76 46.06 48.91
N PRO A 943 47.89 44.89 48.23
CA PRO A 943 47.79 44.83 46.77
C PRO A 943 46.41 45.21 46.23
N LEU A 944 45.35 44.73 46.89
CA LEU A 944 43.96 45.02 46.50
C LEU A 944 43.58 46.47 46.82
N ARG A 945 44.02 46.99 47.97
CA ARG A 945 43.81 48.40 48.32
C ARG A 945 44.41 49.33 47.27
N LYS A 946 45.62 49.04 46.78
CA LYS A 946 46.27 49.82 45.71
C LYS A 946 45.50 49.74 44.38
N LEU A 947 45.03 48.56 44.00
CA LEU A 947 44.23 48.38 42.78
C LEU A 947 42.90 49.14 42.86
N VAL A 948 42.17 49.04 43.97
CA VAL A 948 40.92 49.78 44.17
C VAL A 948 41.15 51.27 44.05
N LEU A 949 42.15 51.82 44.75
CA LEU A 949 42.51 53.25 44.68
C LEU A 949 42.87 53.70 43.26
N GLN A 950 43.49 52.84 42.45
CA GLN A 950 43.81 53.12 41.05
C GLN A 950 42.59 53.12 40.13
N CYS A 951 41.49 52.46 40.52
CA CYS A 951 40.26 52.36 39.73
C CYS A 951 39.14 53.30 40.22
N LEU A 952 39.32 54.04 41.33
CA LEU A 952 38.23 54.84 41.92
C LEU A 952 37.72 55.94 41.01
N VAL A 953 38.61 56.69 40.36
CA VAL A 953 38.20 57.76 39.45
C VAL A 953 37.43 57.20 38.26
N PRO A 954 37.92 56.16 37.55
CA PRO A 954 37.13 55.50 36.52
C PRO A 954 35.76 55.01 37.01
N LEU A 955 35.70 54.34 38.16
CA LEU A 955 34.43 53.84 38.70
C LEU A 955 33.39 54.93 38.97
N LEU A 956 33.82 56.07 39.50
CA LEU A 956 32.93 57.20 39.82
C LEU A 956 32.41 57.89 38.58
N LEU A 957 33.28 58.10 37.59
CA LEU A 957 32.87 58.71 36.34
C LEU A 957 31.89 57.80 35.59
N ARG A 958 32.09 56.47 35.64
CA ARG A 958 31.24 55.47 34.98
C ARG A 958 29.88 55.25 35.62
N LEU A 959 29.55 55.89 36.75
CA LEU A 959 28.16 55.99 37.24
C LEU A 959 27.22 56.62 36.20
N HIS A 960 27.76 57.46 35.31
CA HIS A 960 27.02 58.10 34.22
C HIS A 960 27.36 57.53 32.85
N ASP A 961 27.81 56.27 32.79
CA ASP A 961 28.05 55.58 31.52
C ASP A 961 26.72 55.41 30.77
N PRO A 962 26.67 55.64 29.44
CA PRO A 962 25.45 55.45 28.66
C PRO A 962 25.02 53.98 28.57
N ASN A 963 25.92 53.02 28.83
CA ASN A 963 25.52 51.63 28.99
C ASN A 963 24.96 51.41 30.42
N PRO A 964 23.67 51.05 30.57
CA PRO A 964 23.08 50.80 31.88
C PRO A 964 23.79 49.71 32.67
N ASP A 965 24.31 48.65 32.02
CA ASP A 965 25.01 47.57 32.71
C ASP A 965 26.31 48.04 33.36
N THR A 966 27.01 48.97 32.70
CA THR A 966 28.26 49.57 33.20
C THR A 966 27.97 50.53 34.34
N ALA A 967 26.95 51.38 34.21
CA ALA A 967 26.50 52.30 35.26
C ALA A 967 26.07 51.53 36.52
N GLU A 968 25.18 50.55 36.38
CA GLU A 968 24.69 49.73 37.49
C GLU A 968 25.83 48.93 38.12
N SER A 969 26.69 48.30 37.32
CA SER A 969 27.86 47.57 37.83
C SER A 969 28.81 48.48 38.60
N SER A 970 28.95 49.75 38.18
CA SER A 970 29.83 50.74 38.82
C SER A 970 29.26 51.19 40.15
N GLU A 971 27.95 51.42 40.22
CA GLU A 971 27.20 51.70 41.45
C GLU A 971 27.35 50.55 42.47
N TRP A 972 27.04 49.31 42.07
CA TRP A 972 27.22 48.13 42.92
C TRP A 972 28.67 47.90 43.36
N THR A 973 29.64 48.28 42.54
CA THR A 973 31.06 48.14 42.85
C THR A 973 31.53 49.23 43.82
N LEU A 974 31.06 50.46 43.67
CA LEU A 974 31.31 51.56 44.60
C LEU A 974 30.69 51.29 45.97
N ALA A 975 29.45 50.79 46.01
CA ALA A 975 28.81 50.33 47.24
C ALA A 975 29.66 49.28 47.99
N ARG A 976 30.31 48.37 47.26
CA ARG A 976 31.22 47.38 47.85
C ARG A 976 32.54 48.00 48.31
N CYS A 977 33.04 49.02 47.60
CA CYS A 977 34.23 49.76 48.01
C CYS A 977 33.98 50.55 49.29
N ASP A 978 32.83 51.23 49.39
CA ASP A 978 32.35 51.95 50.56
C ASP A 978 32.37 51.06 51.82
N GLN A 979 31.75 49.89 51.72
CA GLN A 979 31.73 48.90 52.82
C GLN A 979 33.12 48.32 53.16
N ALA A 980 34.00 48.16 52.17
CA ALA A 980 35.31 47.52 52.35
C ALA A 980 36.42 48.47 52.82
N LEU A 981 36.27 49.76 52.52
CA LEU A 981 37.17 50.84 52.95
C LEU A 981 36.62 51.64 54.14
N HIS A 982 35.40 51.32 54.59
CA HIS A 982 34.71 51.94 55.73
C HIS A 982 34.50 53.45 55.53
N TRP A 983 34.03 53.84 54.35
CA TRP A 983 33.76 55.24 54.03
C TRP A 983 32.44 55.76 54.63
N GLY A 984 31.43 54.90 54.77
CA GLY A 984 30.14 55.22 55.40
C GLY A 984 29.15 55.99 54.50
N LEU A 985 29.40 56.03 53.19
CA LEU A 985 28.60 56.78 52.21
C LEU A 985 27.18 56.23 52.04
N LEU A 986 26.98 54.90 52.07
CA LEU A 986 25.67 54.29 51.85
C LEU A 986 24.65 54.62 52.96
N GLU A 987 25.08 54.70 54.22
CA GLU A 987 24.20 54.95 55.37
C GLU A 987 23.66 56.39 55.37
N GLU A 988 24.40 57.34 54.81
CA GLU A 988 24.00 58.75 54.69
C GLU A 988 23.21 59.06 53.41
N MET A 989 23.33 58.24 52.36
CA MET A 989 22.75 58.48 51.03
C MET A 989 21.33 57.93 50.84
N VAL A 990 20.74 57.25 51.83
CA VAL A 990 19.39 56.63 51.76
C VAL A 990 18.27 57.61 51.35
N THR A 991 18.47 58.92 51.53
CA THR A 991 17.51 59.97 51.13
C THR A 991 17.56 60.36 49.65
N VAL A 992 18.54 59.87 48.87
CA VAL A 992 18.72 60.22 47.45
C VAL A 992 18.61 58.96 46.61
N ALA A 993 17.73 58.97 45.61
CA ALA A 993 17.29 57.73 44.96
C ALA A 993 18.41 56.92 44.27
N HIS A 994 19.51 57.54 43.81
CA HIS A 994 20.61 56.86 43.13
C HIS A 994 21.95 57.64 43.26
N TYR A 995 23.09 56.93 43.09
CA TYR A 995 24.45 57.49 43.16
C TYR A 995 24.78 58.52 42.07
N ASP A 996 23.92 58.64 41.06
CA ASP A 996 24.05 59.49 39.87
C ASP A 996 23.43 60.90 40.04
N SER A 997 22.97 61.27 41.24
CA SER A 997 22.56 62.67 41.46
C SER A 997 23.80 63.59 41.46
N PRO A 998 23.73 64.80 40.85
CA PRO A 998 24.82 65.77 40.88
C PRO A 998 25.28 66.13 42.30
N GLU A 999 24.35 66.15 43.27
CA GLU A 999 24.61 66.40 44.68
C GLU A 999 25.38 65.26 45.33
N ALA A 1000 25.02 64.00 45.06
CA ALA A 1000 25.74 62.83 45.56
C ALA A 1000 27.17 62.78 44.98
N LEU A 1001 27.32 62.97 43.67
CA LEU A 1001 28.61 62.96 43.00
C LEU A 1001 29.54 64.03 43.58
N SER A 1002 29.05 65.26 43.76
CA SER A 1002 29.83 66.37 44.32
C SER A 1002 30.33 66.07 45.75
N ARG A 1003 29.47 65.49 46.61
CA ARG A 1003 29.85 65.08 47.97
C ARG A 1003 30.88 63.96 47.97
N ILE A 1004 30.70 62.94 47.11
CA ILE A 1004 31.64 61.83 46.98
C ILE A 1004 33.02 62.34 46.51
N CYS A 1005 33.07 63.18 45.48
CA CYS A 1005 34.31 63.78 44.98
C CYS A 1005 35.04 64.59 46.06
N HIS A 1006 34.31 65.40 46.84
CA HIS A 1006 34.90 66.19 47.93
C HIS A 1006 35.52 65.31 49.03
N ARG A 1007 34.82 64.25 49.45
CA ARG A 1007 35.28 63.33 50.48
C ARG A 1007 36.46 62.47 50.03
N LEU A 1008 36.49 62.04 48.77
CA LEU A 1008 37.61 61.24 48.24
C LEU A 1008 38.94 62.00 48.27
N VAL A 1009 38.90 63.30 47.98
CA VAL A 1009 40.07 64.19 48.09
C VAL A 1009 40.50 64.33 49.55
N GLN A 1010 39.56 64.42 50.49
CA GLN A 1010 39.84 64.46 51.94
C GLN A 1010 40.41 63.13 52.49
N TRP A 1011 39.88 61.99 52.05
CA TRP A 1011 40.30 60.68 52.54
C TRP A 1011 41.64 60.23 51.97
N TYR A 1012 41.99 60.69 50.76
CA TYR A 1012 43.21 60.27 50.06
C TYR A 1012 44.00 61.47 49.48
N PRO A 1013 44.45 62.42 50.32
CA PRO A 1013 45.13 63.64 49.86
C PRO A 1013 46.43 63.35 49.09
N SER A 1014 47.15 62.30 49.48
CA SER A 1014 48.38 61.86 48.78
C SER A 1014 48.15 61.25 47.39
N HIS A 1015 46.90 61.01 46.99
CA HIS A 1015 46.53 60.41 45.71
C HIS A 1015 45.90 61.43 44.74
N VAL A 1016 45.72 62.69 45.17
CA VAL A 1016 45.17 63.78 44.32
C VAL A 1016 45.88 63.93 42.98
N PRO A 1017 47.24 63.88 42.89
CA PRO A 1017 47.92 63.92 41.59
C PRO A 1017 47.55 62.74 40.68
N SER A 1018 47.36 61.55 41.26
CA SER A 1018 46.91 60.36 40.53
C SER A 1018 45.46 60.50 40.07
N PHE A 1019 44.58 61.07 40.90
CA PHE A 1019 43.18 61.32 40.54
C PHE A 1019 43.07 62.34 39.41
N LEU A 1020 43.84 63.43 39.46
CA LEU A 1020 43.92 64.43 38.38
C LEU A 1020 44.40 63.81 37.06
N SER A 1021 45.48 63.02 37.11
CA SER A 1021 46.00 62.30 35.94
C SER A 1021 44.95 61.37 35.33
N GLN A 1022 44.16 60.68 36.16
CA GLN A 1022 43.08 59.80 35.69
C GLN A 1022 41.90 60.59 35.09
N THR A 1023 41.54 61.77 35.64
CA THR A 1023 40.44 62.59 35.10
C THR A 1023 40.74 63.22 33.73
N GLN A 1024 42.03 63.42 33.39
CA GLN A 1024 42.45 64.16 32.20
C GLN A 1024 41.89 63.58 30.89
N GLY A 1025 41.79 62.24 30.78
CA GLY A 1025 41.23 61.58 29.61
C GLY A 1025 39.72 61.84 29.41
N TYR A 1026 38.96 62.01 30.49
CA TYR A 1026 37.50 62.16 30.45
C TYR A 1026 37.04 63.59 30.20
N LEU A 1027 37.87 64.59 30.47
CA LEU A 1027 37.60 65.98 30.11
C LEU A 1027 37.38 66.14 28.59
N ARG A 1028 37.99 65.26 27.79
CA ARG A 1028 37.85 65.19 26.32
C ARG A 1028 36.81 64.16 25.86
N SER A 1029 36.06 63.53 26.77
CA SER A 1029 35.07 62.50 26.42
C SER A 1029 33.96 63.09 25.55
N PRO A 1030 33.54 62.42 24.45
CA PRO A 1030 32.39 62.84 23.66
C PRO A 1030 31.07 62.75 24.43
N GLN A 1031 31.04 62.00 25.55
CA GLN A 1031 29.85 61.80 26.37
C GLN A 1031 29.66 62.97 27.35
N GLY A 1032 28.58 63.74 27.16
CA GLY A 1032 28.25 64.92 27.98
C GLY A 1032 28.23 64.67 29.50
N PRO A 1033 27.57 63.60 30.00
CA PRO A 1033 27.54 63.27 31.43
C PRO A 1033 28.93 62.98 32.02
N LEU A 1034 29.75 62.14 31.36
CA LEU A 1034 31.11 61.82 31.80
C LEU A 1034 32.00 63.06 31.87
N ARG A 1035 31.91 63.94 30.86
CA ARG A 1035 32.68 65.19 30.81
C ARG A 1035 32.30 66.14 31.94
N ARG A 1036 31.02 66.28 32.27
CA ARG A 1036 30.56 67.07 33.43
C ARG A 1036 31.05 66.49 34.75
N ALA A 1037 30.96 65.18 34.93
CA ALA A 1037 31.46 64.49 36.12
C ALA A 1037 32.99 64.66 36.29
N ALA A 1038 33.74 64.60 35.18
CA ALA A 1038 35.19 64.83 35.18
C ALA A 1038 35.55 66.27 35.57
N VAL A 1039 34.85 67.27 35.04
CA VAL A 1039 35.03 68.69 35.42
C VAL A 1039 34.77 68.90 36.91
N LEU A 1040 33.70 68.31 37.45
CA LEU A 1040 33.37 68.40 38.88
C LEU A 1040 34.47 67.78 39.76
N LEU A 1041 34.98 66.60 39.40
CA LEU A 1041 36.06 65.95 40.14
C LEU A 1041 37.39 66.73 40.03
N THR A 1042 37.72 67.25 38.85
CA THR A 1042 38.92 68.11 38.65
C THR A 1042 38.82 69.38 39.51
N ALA A 1043 37.66 70.03 39.56
CA ALA A 1043 37.43 71.22 40.38
C ALA A 1043 37.65 70.94 41.89
N HIS A 1044 37.15 69.81 42.40
CA HIS A 1044 37.36 69.40 43.80
C HIS A 1044 38.81 68.99 44.09
N CYS A 1045 39.51 68.38 43.14
CA CYS A 1045 40.94 68.04 43.29
C CYS A 1045 41.88 69.26 43.24
N LEU A 1046 41.48 70.35 42.57
CA LEU A 1046 42.26 71.60 42.49
C LEU A 1046 42.00 72.55 43.66
N ARG A 1047 40.83 72.46 44.33
CA ARG A 1047 40.50 73.27 45.52
C ARG A 1047 41.56 73.23 46.64
N PRO A 1048 42.17 72.09 47.01
CA PRO A 1048 43.23 72.04 48.03
C PRO A 1048 44.59 72.59 47.55
N LEU A 1049 44.80 72.75 46.23
CA LEU A 1049 46.05 73.23 45.64
C LEU A 1049 46.08 74.77 45.45
N GLY A 1050 44.93 75.43 45.61
CA GLY A 1050 44.76 76.88 45.46
C GLY A 1050 44.68 77.60 46.81
N SER A 1051 45.78 77.65 47.56
CA SER A 1051 45.99 78.66 48.61
C SER A 1051 46.94 79.76 48.11
N SER A 1052 46.63 80.36 46.97
CA SER A 1052 47.02 81.74 46.64
C SER A 1052 46.41 82.10 45.28
N LEU A 1053 45.37 82.93 45.29
CA LEU A 1053 45.07 84.03 44.37
C LEU A 1053 43.57 84.32 44.42
N ASP A 1054 43.22 85.19 45.37
CA ASP A 1054 41.99 85.97 45.37
C ASP A 1054 41.96 86.86 44.13
N ALA A 1055 40.98 86.61 43.25
CA ALA A 1055 40.31 87.61 42.41
C ALA A 1055 39.26 86.88 41.57
N ALA A 1056 38.02 86.91 42.03
CA ALA A 1056 36.87 86.70 41.15
C ALA A 1056 36.84 87.82 40.10
N PRO A 1057 36.44 87.50 38.87
CA PRO A 1057 35.31 88.21 38.33
C PRO A 1057 34.23 87.25 37.83
N ASP A 1058 32.99 87.64 38.11
CA ASP A 1058 31.75 87.06 37.60
C ASP A 1058 31.80 86.91 36.07
N PHE A 1059 31.45 85.72 35.58
CA PHE A 1059 31.04 85.53 34.19
C PHE A 1059 29.58 85.06 34.16
N PRO A 1060 28.68 85.77 33.45
CA PRO A 1060 27.27 85.43 33.38
C PRO A 1060 27.05 84.23 32.45
N LEU A 1061 26.18 83.32 32.89
CA LEU A 1061 25.59 82.29 32.05
C LEU A 1061 24.55 82.95 31.14
N ASP A 1062 24.93 83.26 29.89
CA ASP A 1062 23.98 83.50 28.82
C ASP A 1062 24.03 82.38 27.79
N ALA A 1063 22.85 81.90 27.44
CA ALA A 1063 22.62 80.83 26.49
C ALA A 1063 22.71 81.38 25.05
N ALA A 1064 23.78 81.05 24.32
CA ALA A 1064 23.83 80.76 22.88
C ALA A 1064 25.28 80.78 22.37
N GLY A 1065 25.70 79.73 21.64
CA GLY A 1065 26.87 79.80 20.76
C GLY A 1065 27.87 78.66 20.91
N LEU A 1066 27.92 77.80 19.88
CA LEU A 1066 28.86 76.71 19.62
C LEU A 1066 30.36 77.09 19.72
N ARG A 1067 31.20 76.19 20.26
CA ARG A 1067 32.29 75.46 19.58
C ARG A 1067 33.01 74.46 20.49
#